data_AF-A0A3G6RM30-F1
#
_entry.id   AF-A0A3G6RM30-F1
#
_cell.length_a   1.000
_cell.length_b   1.000
_cell.length_c   1.000
_cell.angle_alpha   90.00
_cell.angle_beta   90.00
_cell.angle_gamma   90.00
#
_symmetry.space_group_name_H-M   'P 1'
#
loop_
_entity.id
_entity.type
_entity.pdbx_description
1 polymer ?
#
loop_
_entity_poly.entity_id
_entity_poly.type
_entity_poly.pdbx_seq_one_letter_code
_entity_poly.pdbx_strand_id
1 'polypeptide(L)'
;MKRFLLSLVFTFLAINTIFAQRDTEHWIAPYYDSYGGYVNMIYLSTDSVTPFDVTIYNNSLVVTTVTISKGNPQTYKVANDLISTGTSTEAFVVGTKGLYLNASKPFYCSLRLAQSIHGEIITSKGRAGIGKTFFVAASPNKNLTSIHNFTAGILATENNTNVTVSWNPPTSPTPPVSFINGTPTGNTQTFTLQKGQSFILAGSGGLEGNREGFIGAKVVADKPVTLTNGSCNANFSFIAFASGSDPVLDQSVPVDRLGNTFAMVKTRSTLPSLNMEGGLIIATEDNTEVYINGATTPAATLNAGKYYRIDETNYATQTGPAGTHSNMFISTTKNVYLYQFIGVGASDATNGFNYIPPLNCFLPRKIDEIGKINEMPLGPLGASATQGDLIVKLNILTEAGATVLVNGTPPLPAEGPYPLSGNTNWVTYAINSITGNLNITSTKAVTAGINGGYSSAGYGGYFAGFSSIPLIAKKTGECVPGIILELDDGYESYQWFRNGTAVAGATANTYTPTQSGNYTVKITMGTCPPITTPIYKVQTCLKLTTQALNACSTKIITPTFTSSTQTPVASTVQILTPPTKGTAILNPNGTITYTPNPGYLGADVIVYKFCGDNAEFTDCEQITLNLTVVPFVVKDVTITACWYDVAPYAYFDLTKAKVTDYTAVTKKYYRTLTDLNAGINEITTPDNFPATGGVVYVKVTTAEGCTGIAKITLVPLPIKKSPVLVDQYICMDARTNLDAGPGYDSYQWSTGATSSGIRDIGVGEYTVILGKDGCFLTQTVKVKKADDPVIQTIEINNNNATVIAAGGKPPYKYAVDGTGTWQDSNIFTGLTRGQHTFYVKDAYNCTPVAVEITIPNLLNAITPNGDNVNDFIDYSELAYKENLTFSIYDRYGNTIFTGNKFNNYKWDGKHFDKKIVTGTYWYHITWNESNKAKTPIKYTGWILVKNRE
;
A
#
# COMPACT_ATOMS: atom_id res chain seq x y z
N MET A 1 9.07 -22.98 -45.11
CA MET A 1 9.15 -22.26 -46.41
C MET A 1 8.10 -21.17 -46.38
N LYS A 2 8.49 -19.89 -46.26
CA LYS A 2 8.57 -18.90 -47.37
C LYS A 2 7.16 -18.60 -47.92
N ARG A 3 6.60 -17.38 -47.92
CA ARG A 3 7.17 -16.05 -48.23
C ARG A 3 6.09 -14.98 -47.92
N PHE A 4 6.38 -13.84 -47.27
CA PHE A 4 7.09 -12.63 -47.76
C PHE A 4 6.08 -11.56 -48.20
N LEU A 5 5.80 -10.57 -47.34
CA LEU A 5 5.40 -9.19 -47.69
C LEU A 5 5.02 -8.41 -46.40
N LEU A 6 6.03 -7.83 -45.74
CA LEU A 6 5.98 -6.45 -45.22
C LEU A 6 7.39 -6.08 -44.71
N SER A 7 8.22 -5.61 -45.63
CA SER A 7 9.53 -5.02 -45.33
C SER A 7 9.85 -4.04 -46.45
N LEU A 8 9.36 -2.79 -46.32
CA LEU A 8 10.00 -1.55 -46.80
C LEU A 8 9.01 -0.38 -46.65
N VAL A 9 9.11 0.39 -45.56
CA VAL A 9 9.18 1.85 -45.61
C VAL A 9 10.15 2.26 -44.49
N PHE A 10 11.15 3.03 -44.90
CA PHE A 10 12.41 3.34 -44.21
C PHE A 10 12.28 4.60 -43.33
N THR A 11 12.96 4.58 -42.16
CA THR A 11 13.68 5.69 -41.46
C THR A 11 12.92 6.97 -41.10
N PHE A 12 12.95 7.47 -39.87
CA PHE A 12 14.12 7.84 -39.06
C PHE A 12 13.85 7.66 -37.56
N LEU A 13 14.70 6.91 -36.86
CA LEU A 13 14.82 6.95 -35.39
C LEU A 13 16.18 7.55 -35.05
N ALA A 14 16.15 8.72 -34.40
CA ALA A 14 17.33 9.42 -33.94
C ALA A 14 17.93 8.68 -32.74
N ILE A 15 19.10 8.10 -32.97
CA ILE A 15 19.97 7.43 -32.01
C ILE A 15 20.97 8.50 -31.55
N ASN A 16 20.95 8.85 -30.25
CA ASN A 16 21.81 9.87 -29.64
C ASN A 16 23.02 9.15 -29.03
N THR A 17 24.15 9.19 -29.73
CA THR A 17 25.41 8.66 -29.22
C THR A 17 26.03 9.67 -28.25
N ILE A 18 26.74 9.18 -27.25
CA ILE A 18 27.54 10.02 -26.34
C ILE A 18 28.99 9.70 -26.66
N PHE A 19 29.73 10.77 -26.93
CA PHE A 19 31.19 10.76 -26.95
C PHE A 19 31.60 11.69 -25.83
N ALA A 20 32.77 11.52 -25.22
CA ALA A 20 33.16 12.26 -24.01
C ALA A 20 33.41 13.79 -24.19
N GLN A 21 32.89 14.34 -25.28
CA GLN A 21 32.73 15.75 -25.61
C GLN A 21 31.39 16.03 -26.33
N ARG A 22 30.73 15.01 -26.84
CA ARG A 22 29.39 15.11 -27.39
C ARG A 22 28.39 14.78 -26.29
N ASP A 23 27.84 15.81 -25.68
CA ASP A 23 26.97 15.67 -24.52
C ASP A 23 25.77 16.60 -24.61
N THR A 24 24.73 16.34 -23.83
CA THR A 24 23.57 17.22 -23.71
C THR A 24 23.86 18.41 -22.80
N GLU A 25 24.92 18.32 -21.98
CA GLU A 25 25.27 19.32 -20.98
C GLU A 25 26.76 19.66 -21.01
N HIS A 26 27.07 20.95 -21.00
CA HIS A 26 28.44 21.46 -20.99
C HIS A 26 28.59 22.55 -19.92
N TRP A 27 29.66 22.46 -19.16
CA TRP A 27 30.04 23.46 -18.16
C TRP A 27 31.41 24.02 -18.52
N ILE A 28 31.59 25.34 -18.45
CA ILE A 28 32.89 25.99 -18.70
C ILE A 28 33.13 26.96 -17.55
N ALA A 29 34.12 26.65 -16.69
CA ALA A 29 34.49 27.54 -15.60
C ALA A 29 35.21 28.80 -16.15
N PRO A 30 35.13 29.92 -15.42
CA PRO A 30 35.77 31.15 -15.86
C PRO A 30 37.29 31.12 -15.70
N TYR A 31 37.98 32.12 -16.24
CA TYR A 31 39.43 32.26 -16.09
C TYR A 31 39.84 33.71 -15.82
N TYR A 32 41.03 33.90 -15.25
CA TYR A 32 41.60 35.22 -15.03
C TYR A 32 42.45 35.64 -16.23
N ASP A 33 42.16 36.82 -16.77
CA ASP A 33 42.80 37.41 -17.95
C ASP A 33 43.69 38.58 -17.51
N SER A 34 45.01 38.37 -17.49
CA SER A 34 45.99 39.38 -17.08
C SER A 34 46.35 40.39 -18.19
N TYR A 35 45.91 40.17 -19.42
CA TYR A 35 46.28 41.01 -20.57
C TYR A 35 45.11 41.82 -21.12
N GLY A 36 43.92 41.22 -21.21
CA GLY A 36 42.72 41.83 -21.75
C GLY A 36 42.59 41.69 -23.27
N GLY A 37 41.45 42.14 -23.82
CA GLY A 37 41.27 42.29 -25.27
C GLY A 37 40.86 41.02 -26.03
N TYR A 38 40.75 39.87 -25.37
CA TYR A 38 40.26 38.64 -26.00
C TYR A 38 38.77 38.73 -26.36
N VAL A 39 38.42 38.22 -27.53
CA VAL A 39 37.04 37.91 -27.90
C VAL A 39 36.77 36.45 -27.57
N ASN A 40 35.77 36.21 -26.73
CA ASN A 40 35.30 34.88 -26.37
C ASN A 40 34.13 34.45 -27.27
N MET A 41 34.20 33.25 -27.85
CA MET A 41 33.14 32.71 -28.69
C MET A 41 32.98 31.20 -28.50
N ILE A 42 31.74 30.77 -28.30
CA ILE A 42 31.38 29.36 -28.25
C ILE A 42 31.14 28.85 -29.67
N TYR A 43 31.63 27.65 -29.96
CA TYR A 43 31.41 26.90 -31.19
C TYR A 43 30.60 25.65 -30.87
N LEU A 44 29.46 25.48 -31.53
CA LEU A 44 28.48 24.43 -31.30
C LEU A 44 28.26 23.62 -32.58
N SER A 45 28.24 22.31 -32.45
CA SER A 45 28.00 21.39 -33.58
C SER A 45 27.43 20.06 -33.11
N THR A 46 26.80 19.30 -34.00
CA THR A 46 26.12 18.05 -33.65
C THR A 46 26.02 17.16 -34.89
N ASP A 47 25.99 15.84 -34.70
CA ASP A 47 25.70 14.89 -35.77
C ASP A 47 24.19 14.68 -35.98
N SER A 48 23.34 15.35 -35.21
CA SER A 48 21.89 15.26 -35.38
C SER A 48 21.41 16.02 -36.61
N VAL A 49 20.85 15.30 -37.58
CA VAL A 49 20.21 15.90 -38.76
C VAL A 49 18.93 16.66 -38.44
N THR A 50 18.29 16.38 -37.30
CA THR A 50 17.07 17.06 -36.86
C THR A 50 17.46 18.23 -35.95
N PRO A 51 17.14 19.48 -36.35
CA PRO A 51 17.47 20.67 -35.56
C PRO A 51 16.96 20.61 -34.12
N PHE A 52 17.74 21.16 -33.20
CA PHE A 52 17.36 21.34 -31.81
C PHE A 52 18.08 22.54 -31.18
N ASP A 53 17.52 23.02 -30.08
CA ASP A 53 18.01 24.19 -29.38
C ASP A 53 19.04 23.83 -28.31
N VAL A 54 20.12 24.60 -28.26
CA VAL A 54 21.10 24.66 -27.17
C VAL A 54 20.87 25.97 -26.41
N THR A 55 20.47 25.87 -25.15
CA THR A 55 20.28 27.02 -24.28
C THR A 55 21.55 27.27 -23.46
N ILE A 56 22.03 28.51 -23.48
CA ILE A 56 23.24 28.97 -22.79
C ILE A 56 22.81 29.75 -21.55
N TYR A 57 23.39 29.40 -20.41
CA TYR A 57 23.11 29.97 -19.09
C TYR A 57 24.38 30.56 -18.48
N ASN A 58 24.20 31.63 -17.70
CA ASN A 58 25.19 32.14 -16.75
C ASN A 58 24.48 32.32 -15.40
N ASN A 59 25.07 31.80 -14.32
CA ASN A 59 24.50 31.88 -12.98
C ASN A 59 23.00 31.50 -12.89
N SER A 60 22.63 30.40 -13.56
CA SER A 60 21.25 29.90 -13.66
C SER A 60 20.26 30.79 -14.43
N LEU A 61 20.69 31.89 -15.03
CA LEU A 61 19.89 32.74 -15.92
C LEU A 61 20.16 32.39 -17.38
N VAL A 62 19.10 32.36 -18.21
CA VAL A 62 19.23 32.17 -19.65
C VAL A 62 19.89 33.40 -20.25
N VAL A 63 21.00 33.19 -20.95
CA VAL A 63 21.71 34.20 -21.73
C VAL A 63 21.15 34.23 -23.16
N THR A 64 21.07 33.06 -23.80
CA THR A 64 20.55 32.93 -25.17
C THR A 64 20.21 31.46 -25.50
N THR A 65 19.62 31.25 -26.68
CA THR A 65 19.38 29.94 -27.26
C THR A 65 19.84 29.93 -28.72
N VAL A 66 20.54 28.86 -29.11
CA VAL A 66 21.10 28.68 -30.46
C VAL A 66 20.61 27.35 -31.03
N THR A 67 19.99 27.38 -32.21
CA THR A 67 19.50 26.17 -32.89
C THR A 67 20.62 25.57 -33.76
N ILE A 68 20.97 24.31 -33.52
CA ILE A 68 22.01 23.60 -34.27
C ILE A 68 21.46 22.34 -34.97
N SER A 69 22.14 21.93 -36.04
CA SER A 69 21.91 20.65 -36.73
C SER A 69 23.16 20.23 -37.48
N LYS A 70 23.22 18.97 -37.91
CA LYS A 70 24.29 18.44 -38.75
C LYS A 70 24.41 19.25 -40.04
N GLY A 71 25.63 19.62 -40.42
CA GLY A 71 25.92 20.51 -41.55
C GLY A 71 25.72 21.99 -41.25
N ASN A 72 25.15 22.35 -40.09
CA ASN A 72 24.86 23.72 -39.70
C ASN A 72 25.40 24.05 -38.29
N PRO A 73 26.72 23.99 -38.07
CA PRO A 73 27.33 24.41 -36.81
C PRO A 73 27.09 25.90 -36.56
N GLN A 74 26.88 26.27 -35.31
CA GLN A 74 26.61 27.65 -34.91
C GLN A 74 27.68 28.20 -33.97
N THR A 75 27.74 29.51 -33.89
CA THR A 75 28.66 30.22 -32.99
C THR A 75 27.92 31.27 -32.19
N TYR A 76 28.35 31.49 -30.94
CA TYR A 76 27.82 32.55 -30.09
C TYR A 76 28.95 33.35 -29.46
N LYS A 77 28.98 34.66 -29.73
CA LYS A 77 29.93 35.59 -29.10
C LYS A 77 29.53 35.79 -27.64
N VAL A 78 30.39 35.38 -26.72
CA VAL A 78 30.18 35.49 -25.28
C VAL A 78 30.64 36.87 -24.82
N ALA A 79 29.82 37.55 -24.02
CA ALA A 79 30.26 38.77 -23.33
C ALA A 79 31.35 38.40 -22.30
N ASN A 80 32.49 39.09 -22.34
CA ASN A 80 33.67 38.70 -21.56
C ASN A 80 33.40 38.62 -20.05
N ASP A 81 32.55 39.50 -19.53
CA ASP A 81 32.14 39.54 -18.12
C ASP A 81 31.41 38.28 -17.64
N LEU A 82 30.91 37.44 -18.56
CA LEU A 82 30.28 36.15 -18.27
C LEU A 82 31.29 35.00 -18.13
N ILE A 83 32.54 35.13 -18.58
CA ILE A 83 33.48 33.99 -18.66
C ILE A 83 34.91 34.32 -18.22
N SER A 84 35.33 35.58 -18.24
CA SER A 84 36.67 36.00 -17.83
C SER A 84 36.65 37.28 -17.01
N THR A 85 37.77 37.55 -16.35
CA THR A 85 38.00 38.84 -15.69
C THR A 85 39.48 39.18 -15.60
N GLY A 86 39.83 40.44 -15.81
CA GLY A 86 41.12 41.02 -15.43
C GLY A 86 41.03 41.93 -14.20
N THR A 87 39.86 41.99 -13.56
CA THR A 87 39.60 42.84 -12.40
C THR A 87 40.07 42.11 -11.13
N SER A 88 41.07 42.66 -10.45
CA SER A 88 41.67 42.02 -9.27
C SER A 88 40.66 41.72 -8.17
N THR A 89 39.69 42.62 -7.92
CA THR A 89 38.67 42.44 -6.87
C THR A 89 37.66 41.31 -7.16
N GLU A 90 37.63 40.77 -8.38
CA GLU A 90 36.79 39.62 -8.75
C GLU A 90 37.54 38.29 -8.61
N ALA A 91 38.86 38.30 -8.38
CA ALA A 91 39.64 37.11 -8.03
C ALA A 91 39.56 36.81 -6.54
N PHE A 92 39.75 35.54 -6.18
CA PHE A 92 39.77 35.07 -4.78
C PHE A 92 38.50 35.39 -3.97
N VAL A 93 37.37 35.57 -4.66
CA VAL A 93 36.05 35.77 -4.09
C VAL A 93 35.02 34.89 -4.80
N VAL A 94 33.88 34.63 -4.16
CA VAL A 94 32.76 33.95 -4.81
C VAL A 94 32.13 34.90 -5.83
N GLY A 95 32.08 34.48 -7.09
CA GLY A 95 31.51 35.22 -8.21
C GLY A 95 30.49 34.40 -9.00
N THR A 96 30.03 34.94 -10.12
CA THR A 96 28.94 34.38 -10.94
C THR A 96 29.36 34.11 -12.39
N LYS A 97 30.66 34.16 -12.69
CA LYS A 97 31.18 33.95 -14.04
C LYS A 97 31.26 32.45 -14.36
N GLY A 98 31.22 32.10 -15.63
CA GLY A 98 31.15 30.72 -16.10
C GLY A 98 29.86 30.44 -16.87
N LEU A 99 29.88 29.39 -17.67
CA LEU A 99 28.80 29.07 -18.60
C LEU A 99 28.30 27.65 -18.36
N TYR A 100 26.99 27.47 -18.47
CA TYR A 100 26.32 26.18 -18.55
C TYR A 100 25.51 26.14 -19.84
N LEU A 101 25.66 25.08 -20.62
CA LEU A 101 24.89 24.88 -21.84
C LEU A 101 24.11 23.57 -21.72
N ASN A 102 22.85 23.58 -22.14
CA ASN A 102 21.98 22.41 -22.09
C ASN A 102 21.12 22.29 -23.34
N ALA A 103 20.87 21.07 -23.79
CA ALA A 103 20.08 20.78 -24.98
C ALA A 103 19.34 19.44 -24.87
N SER A 104 18.35 19.24 -25.75
CA SER A 104 17.59 17.98 -25.82
C SER A 104 18.34 16.82 -26.48
N LYS A 105 19.46 17.10 -27.15
CA LYS A 105 20.30 16.10 -27.85
C LYS A 105 21.79 16.43 -27.68
N PRO A 106 22.68 15.42 -27.81
CA PRO A 106 24.12 15.64 -27.67
C PRO A 106 24.71 16.58 -28.72
N PHE A 107 25.65 17.43 -28.29
CA PHE A 107 26.38 18.38 -29.12
C PHE A 107 27.83 18.52 -28.66
N TYR A 108 28.70 19.00 -29.54
CA TYR A 108 30.07 19.38 -29.24
C TYR A 108 30.13 20.86 -28.87
N CYS A 109 30.95 21.20 -27.89
CA CYS A 109 31.14 22.58 -27.43
C CYS A 109 32.63 22.89 -27.20
N SER A 110 33.10 24.00 -27.77
CA SER A 110 34.40 24.59 -27.43
C SER A 110 34.27 26.09 -27.25
N LEU A 111 34.94 26.64 -26.25
CA LEU A 111 35.15 28.07 -26.12
C LEU A 111 36.47 28.42 -26.82
N ARG A 112 36.42 29.28 -27.82
CA ARG A 112 37.62 29.81 -28.49
C ARG A 112 37.77 31.26 -28.10
N LEU A 113 38.98 31.61 -27.67
CA LEU A 113 39.37 32.97 -27.36
C LEU A 113 40.41 33.42 -28.37
N ALA A 114 40.28 34.64 -28.87
CA ALA A 114 41.23 35.19 -29.84
C ALA A 114 41.33 36.71 -29.77
N GLN A 115 42.46 37.22 -30.20
CA GLN A 115 42.72 38.60 -30.59
C GLN A 115 43.76 38.60 -31.72
N SER A 116 44.19 39.77 -32.21
CA SER A 116 45.01 39.88 -33.43
C SER A 116 46.24 38.96 -33.51
N ILE A 117 46.88 38.65 -32.38
CA ILE A 117 48.14 37.89 -32.33
C ILE A 117 48.15 36.80 -31.23
N HIS A 118 47.02 36.55 -30.58
CA HIS A 118 46.90 35.59 -29.47
C HIS A 118 45.60 34.79 -29.53
N GLY A 119 45.62 33.49 -29.25
CA GLY A 119 44.41 32.69 -29.18
C GLY A 119 44.58 31.39 -28.42
N GLU A 120 43.47 30.73 -28.11
CA GLU A 120 43.47 29.38 -27.51
C GLU A 120 42.09 28.73 -27.68
N ILE A 121 42.01 27.41 -27.50
CA ILE A 121 40.76 26.63 -27.51
C ILE A 121 40.57 25.91 -26.16
N ILE A 122 39.61 26.38 -25.37
CA ILE A 122 39.13 25.63 -24.21
C ILE A 122 38.09 24.63 -24.70
N THR A 123 38.46 23.36 -24.65
CA THR A 123 37.70 22.29 -25.26
C THR A 123 36.83 21.64 -24.21
N SER A 124 35.50 21.84 -24.25
CA SER A 124 34.63 21.28 -23.23
C SER A 124 34.64 19.75 -23.28
N LYS A 125 34.56 19.10 -22.13
CA LYS A 125 34.53 17.64 -21.96
C LYS A 125 33.13 17.16 -21.55
N GLY A 126 32.09 18.00 -21.71
CA GLY A 126 30.71 17.69 -21.34
C GLY A 126 30.60 17.28 -19.86
N ARG A 127 29.77 16.28 -19.56
CA ARG A 127 29.68 15.69 -18.21
C ARG A 127 30.92 14.89 -17.80
N ALA A 128 31.81 14.54 -18.72
CA ALA A 128 33.09 13.95 -18.35
C ALA A 128 34.04 14.99 -17.69
N GLY A 129 33.79 16.28 -17.88
CA GLY A 129 34.55 17.39 -17.28
C GLY A 129 34.05 17.86 -15.92
N ILE A 130 33.05 17.20 -15.32
CA ILE A 130 32.53 17.52 -13.98
C ILE A 130 32.84 16.41 -12.99
N GLY A 131 33.25 16.75 -11.77
CA GLY A 131 33.56 15.78 -10.72
C GLY A 131 33.99 16.43 -9.42
N LYS A 132 34.60 15.65 -8.52
CA LYS A 132 34.88 16.08 -7.14
C LYS A 132 36.34 16.35 -6.83
N THR A 133 37.26 15.70 -7.55
CA THR A 133 38.69 15.82 -7.27
C THR A 133 39.42 16.18 -8.55
N PHE A 134 40.22 17.24 -8.52
CA PHE A 134 41.04 17.70 -9.64
C PHE A 134 42.45 18.07 -9.18
N PHE A 135 43.39 18.12 -10.12
CA PHE A 135 44.68 18.78 -9.94
C PHE A 135 44.84 19.90 -10.98
N VAL A 136 45.38 21.04 -10.56
CA VAL A 136 45.53 22.23 -11.40
C VAL A 136 46.75 22.08 -12.31
N ALA A 137 46.54 22.29 -13.61
CA ALA A 137 47.61 22.53 -14.57
C ALA A 137 47.81 24.04 -14.78
N ALA A 138 49.06 24.44 -14.95
CA ALA A 138 49.46 25.78 -15.37
C ALA A 138 50.75 25.66 -16.19
N SER A 139 51.03 26.64 -17.03
CA SER A 139 52.29 26.65 -17.79
C SER A 139 53.46 26.90 -16.84
N PRO A 140 54.58 26.15 -16.96
CA PRO A 140 55.79 26.40 -16.18
C PRO A 140 56.54 27.62 -16.74
N ASN A 141 56.00 28.81 -16.49
CA ASN A 141 56.51 30.07 -17.00
C ASN A 141 57.97 30.27 -16.57
N LYS A 142 58.86 30.69 -17.47
CA LYS A 142 60.28 30.93 -17.13
C LYS A 142 60.61 32.41 -16.84
N ASN A 143 59.91 33.34 -17.49
CA ASN A 143 60.12 34.78 -17.28
C ASN A 143 59.30 35.31 -16.10
N LEU A 144 59.93 36.16 -15.27
CA LEU A 144 59.27 36.92 -14.20
C LEU A 144 58.63 38.18 -14.76
N THR A 145 57.33 38.13 -15.06
CA THR A 145 56.59 39.29 -15.55
C THR A 145 55.14 39.27 -15.10
N SER A 146 54.61 40.45 -14.77
CA SER A 146 53.25 40.61 -14.26
C SER A 146 52.16 40.42 -15.33
N ILE A 147 52.52 40.42 -16.62
CA ILE A 147 51.58 40.07 -17.69
C ILE A 147 51.28 38.56 -17.70
N HIS A 148 52.18 37.73 -17.16
CA HIS A 148 51.93 36.30 -17.02
C HIS A 148 51.09 36.00 -15.80
N ASN A 149 50.35 34.89 -15.85
CA ASN A 149 49.64 34.40 -14.67
C ASN A 149 49.62 32.86 -14.59
N PHE A 150 49.16 32.35 -13.46
CA PHE A 150 48.38 31.11 -13.45
C PHE A 150 46.93 31.45 -13.20
N THR A 151 46.03 30.57 -13.65
CA THR A 151 44.60 30.69 -13.35
C THR A 151 43.95 29.32 -13.18
N ALA A 152 43.05 29.22 -12.21
CA ALA A 152 42.20 28.06 -11.97
C ALA A 152 40.80 28.56 -11.57
N GLY A 153 39.86 28.47 -12.50
CA GLY A 153 38.45 28.75 -12.24
C GLY A 153 37.69 27.48 -11.91
N ILE A 154 36.93 27.54 -10.84
CA ILE A 154 36.08 26.44 -10.38
C ILE A 154 34.64 26.90 -10.46
N LEU A 155 33.77 26.14 -11.13
CA LEU A 155 32.35 26.44 -11.30
C LEU A 155 31.50 25.29 -10.72
N ALA A 156 30.55 25.61 -9.85
CA ALA A 156 29.70 24.63 -9.20
C ALA A 156 28.46 24.25 -10.02
N THR A 157 28.19 22.95 -10.07
CA THR A 157 27.02 22.39 -10.80
C THR A 157 25.79 22.22 -9.91
N GLU A 158 25.97 22.29 -8.59
CA GLU A 158 24.95 22.09 -7.56
C GLU A 158 25.03 23.16 -6.45
N ASN A 159 23.90 23.40 -5.78
CA ASN A 159 23.84 24.32 -4.63
C ASN A 159 24.59 23.77 -3.42
N ASN A 160 25.07 24.67 -2.56
CA ASN A 160 25.79 24.33 -1.34
C ASN A 160 26.95 23.34 -1.59
N THR A 161 27.78 23.62 -2.58
CA THR A 161 28.98 22.86 -2.93
C THR A 161 30.15 23.41 -2.13
N ASN A 162 30.70 22.62 -1.21
CA ASN A 162 31.90 22.98 -0.47
C ASN A 162 33.14 22.52 -1.23
N VAL A 163 34.06 23.45 -1.48
CA VAL A 163 35.31 23.22 -2.22
C VAL A 163 36.49 23.60 -1.34
N THR A 164 37.47 22.72 -1.27
CA THR A 164 38.77 22.95 -0.64
C THR A 164 39.87 22.81 -1.69
N VAL A 165 40.69 23.84 -1.82
CA VAL A 165 41.88 23.85 -2.69
C VAL A 165 43.11 23.86 -1.80
N SER A 166 44.01 22.90 -1.98
CA SER A 166 45.31 22.84 -1.30
C SER A 166 46.46 22.81 -2.29
N TRP A 167 47.58 23.43 -1.95
CA TRP A 167 48.77 23.46 -2.80
C TRP A 167 50.02 23.10 -2.01
N ASN A 168 51.01 22.56 -2.71
CA ASN A 168 52.29 22.25 -2.10
C ASN A 168 53.14 23.54 -2.09
N PRO A 169 53.67 23.97 -0.93
CA PRO A 169 54.55 25.12 -0.91
C PRO A 169 55.80 24.84 -1.76
N PRO A 170 56.31 25.83 -2.50
CA PRO A 170 57.61 25.73 -3.14
C PRO A 170 58.70 25.39 -2.12
N THR A 171 59.73 24.65 -2.56
CA THR A 171 60.88 24.38 -1.70
C THR A 171 61.79 25.61 -1.64
N SER A 172 62.28 25.94 -0.43
CA SER A 172 63.27 26.99 -0.19
C SER A 172 64.45 26.86 -1.17
N PRO A 173 64.95 27.95 -1.78
CA PRO A 173 64.73 29.37 -1.44
C PRO A 173 63.48 30.02 -2.06
N THR A 174 62.63 29.28 -2.78
CA THR A 174 61.50 29.86 -3.52
C THR A 174 60.42 30.43 -2.58
N PRO A 175 59.94 31.68 -2.78
CA PRO A 175 58.82 32.25 -2.01
C PRO A 175 57.52 31.44 -2.14
N PRO A 176 56.58 31.53 -1.19
CA PRO A 176 55.28 30.87 -1.29
C PRO A 176 54.42 31.43 -2.44
N VAL A 177 53.41 30.65 -2.84
CA VAL A 177 52.39 31.11 -3.81
C VAL A 177 51.61 32.28 -3.23
N SER A 178 51.40 33.32 -4.05
CA SER A 178 50.66 34.53 -3.71
C SER A 178 49.51 34.74 -4.70
N PHE A 179 48.32 35.06 -4.20
CA PHE A 179 47.11 35.18 -5.00
C PHE A 179 46.73 36.63 -5.24
N ILE A 180 46.17 36.92 -6.42
CA ILE A 180 45.53 38.20 -6.70
C ILE A 180 44.31 38.33 -5.79
N ASN A 181 44.25 39.42 -5.02
CA ASN A 181 43.16 39.70 -4.06
C ASN A 181 42.98 38.62 -2.96
N GLY A 182 44.00 37.77 -2.74
CA GLY A 182 43.93 36.68 -1.77
C GLY A 182 45.15 36.62 -0.86
N THR A 183 44.90 36.49 0.45
CA THR A 183 45.94 36.33 1.49
C THR A 183 45.59 35.13 2.39
N PRO A 184 45.65 33.89 1.87
CA PRO A 184 45.37 32.71 2.68
C PRO A 184 46.38 32.58 3.83
N THR A 185 45.92 32.15 4.99
CA THR A 185 46.74 31.99 6.21
C THR A 185 47.59 30.71 6.22
N GLY A 186 47.47 29.89 5.18
CA GLY A 186 48.21 28.65 4.97
C GLY A 186 48.10 28.19 3.52
N ASN A 187 48.40 26.92 3.25
CA ASN A 187 48.39 26.36 1.88
C ASN A 187 47.06 25.70 1.49
N THR A 188 45.96 26.21 2.06
CA THR A 188 44.61 25.70 1.79
C THR A 188 43.63 26.86 1.77
N GLN A 189 42.61 26.74 0.93
CA GLN A 189 41.50 27.69 0.84
C GLN A 189 40.20 26.91 0.68
N THR A 190 39.22 27.19 1.54
CA THR A 190 37.90 26.58 1.48
C THR A 190 36.83 27.66 1.22
N PHE A 191 35.84 27.33 0.40
CA PHE A 191 34.71 28.20 0.09
C PHE A 191 33.48 27.35 -0.29
N THR A 192 32.30 27.97 -0.22
CA THR A 192 31.03 27.34 -0.59
C THR A 192 30.43 28.06 -1.79
N LEU A 193 30.00 27.30 -2.80
CA LEU A 193 29.39 27.81 -4.03
C LEU A 193 27.95 27.35 -4.15
N GLN A 194 27.10 28.22 -4.69
CA GLN A 194 25.79 27.84 -5.22
C GLN A 194 25.90 27.39 -6.67
N LYS A 195 24.86 26.72 -7.21
CA LYS A 195 24.84 26.31 -8.62
C LYS A 195 25.01 27.51 -9.54
N GLY A 196 25.99 27.45 -10.44
CA GLY A 196 26.32 28.53 -11.37
C GLY A 196 27.22 29.63 -10.78
N GLN A 197 27.59 29.54 -9.50
CA GLN A 197 28.64 30.38 -8.93
C GLN A 197 30.03 29.77 -9.14
N SER A 198 31.03 30.64 -9.17
CA SER A 198 32.41 30.29 -9.42
C SER A 198 33.38 30.89 -8.41
N PHE A 199 34.59 30.35 -8.35
CA PHE A 199 35.72 30.93 -7.65
C PHE A 199 36.95 30.89 -8.55
N ILE A 200 37.65 32.02 -8.70
CA ILE A 200 38.84 32.13 -9.55
C ILE A 200 40.07 32.29 -8.65
N LEU A 201 40.96 31.30 -8.66
CA LEU A 201 42.30 31.40 -8.11
C LEU A 201 43.25 31.85 -9.21
N ALA A 202 43.94 32.96 -8.99
CA ALA A 202 44.93 33.46 -9.94
C ALA A 202 46.09 34.10 -9.20
N GLY A 203 47.28 34.07 -9.80
CA GLY A 203 48.48 34.69 -9.26
C GLY A 203 49.35 35.25 -10.37
N SER A 204 49.99 36.39 -10.11
CA SER A 204 50.88 37.06 -11.05
C SER A 204 52.17 36.28 -11.24
N GLY A 205 52.56 36.05 -12.49
CA GLY A 205 53.84 35.44 -12.87
C GLY A 205 55.06 36.31 -12.61
N GLY A 206 54.86 37.57 -12.18
CA GLY A 206 55.94 38.44 -11.70
C GLY A 206 56.50 38.05 -10.34
N LEU A 207 55.85 37.08 -9.65
CA LEU A 207 56.28 36.55 -8.38
C LEU A 207 56.88 35.15 -8.58
N GLU A 208 58.06 34.92 -8.01
CA GLU A 208 58.82 33.67 -8.21
C GLU A 208 58.04 32.43 -7.76
N GLY A 209 57.36 32.49 -6.61
CA GLY A 209 56.51 31.40 -6.10
C GLY A 209 55.33 31.02 -7.01
N ASN A 210 54.87 31.95 -7.86
CA ASN A 210 53.70 31.74 -8.72
C ASN A 210 54.04 31.09 -10.07
N ARG A 211 55.31 31.06 -10.47
CA ARG A 211 55.72 30.55 -11.79
C ARG A 211 55.33 29.08 -11.99
N GLU A 212 55.53 28.28 -10.94
CA GLU A 212 55.32 26.82 -10.97
C GLU A 212 54.64 26.31 -9.68
N GLY A 213 54.56 27.12 -8.61
CA GLY A 213 54.14 26.66 -7.29
C GLY A 213 52.66 26.28 -7.17
N PHE A 214 51.82 26.68 -8.11
CA PHE A 214 50.40 26.30 -8.15
C PHE A 214 50.11 25.11 -9.09
N ILE A 215 51.11 24.64 -9.85
CA ILE A 215 50.99 23.40 -10.64
C ILE A 215 50.85 22.22 -9.68
N GLY A 216 49.82 21.40 -9.87
CA GLY A 216 49.51 20.28 -8.99
C GLY A 216 48.77 20.65 -7.71
N ALA A 217 48.23 21.88 -7.61
CA ALA A 217 47.27 22.21 -6.55
C ALA A 217 46.05 21.27 -6.64
N LYS A 218 45.64 20.69 -5.51
CA LYS A 218 44.56 19.72 -5.40
C LYS A 218 43.26 20.44 -5.08
N VAL A 219 42.23 20.22 -5.89
CA VAL A 219 40.86 20.69 -5.65
C VAL A 219 40.02 19.50 -5.19
N VAL A 220 39.34 19.63 -4.06
CA VAL A 220 38.42 18.62 -3.50
C VAL A 220 37.08 19.26 -3.20
N ALA A 221 36.00 18.73 -3.77
CA ALA A 221 34.64 19.19 -3.57
C ALA A 221 33.74 18.06 -3.04
N ASP A 222 32.72 18.40 -2.26
CA ASP A 222 31.71 17.43 -1.79
C ASP A 222 30.67 17.09 -2.88
N LYS A 223 30.46 18.00 -3.83
CA LYS A 223 29.57 17.89 -5.00
C LYS A 223 30.31 18.22 -6.30
N PRO A 224 29.77 17.82 -7.48
CA PRO A 224 30.48 18.01 -8.74
C PRO A 224 30.72 19.49 -9.10
N VAL A 225 31.95 19.79 -9.48
CA VAL A 225 32.41 21.07 -10.05
C VAL A 225 33.10 20.83 -11.38
N THR A 226 33.30 21.89 -12.16
CA THR A 226 34.21 21.88 -13.31
C THR A 226 35.39 22.81 -13.10
N LEU A 227 36.52 22.52 -13.76
CA LEU A 227 37.78 23.24 -13.64
C LEU A 227 38.32 23.65 -15.01
N THR A 228 38.41 24.96 -15.22
CA THR A 228 39.21 25.57 -16.30
C THR A 228 40.52 26.01 -15.67
N ASN A 229 41.65 25.58 -16.21
CA ASN A 229 42.95 25.93 -15.66
C ASN A 229 43.99 26.19 -16.75
N GLY A 230 45.13 26.68 -16.30
CA GLY A 230 46.26 26.99 -17.15
C GLY A 230 46.85 28.33 -16.77
N SER A 231 47.21 29.10 -17.79
CA SER A 231 47.79 30.42 -17.67
C SER A 231 47.27 31.28 -18.82
N CYS A 232 46.58 32.37 -18.50
CA CYS A 232 46.23 33.36 -19.51
C CYS A 232 47.46 34.27 -19.68
N ASN A 233 48.03 34.29 -20.89
CA ASN A 233 49.33 34.91 -21.21
C ASN A 233 50.49 34.20 -20.51
N ALA A 234 51.04 33.19 -21.16
CA ALA A 234 52.18 32.42 -20.71
C ALA A 234 53.23 32.25 -21.80
N ASN A 235 54.46 32.03 -21.36
CA ASN A 235 55.55 31.57 -22.21
C ASN A 235 56.36 30.49 -21.48
N PHE A 236 56.38 29.30 -22.07
CA PHE A 236 57.06 28.14 -21.50
C PHE A 236 58.37 27.80 -22.23
N SER A 237 58.89 28.64 -23.13
CA SER A 237 60.19 28.45 -23.78
C SER A 237 61.34 28.32 -22.78
N PHE A 238 62.40 27.61 -23.16
CA PHE A 238 63.61 27.43 -22.35
C PHE A 238 64.61 28.59 -22.46
N ILE A 239 64.41 29.52 -23.39
CA ILE A 239 65.32 30.65 -23.54
C ILE A 239 65.05 31.72 -22.46
N ALA A 240 66.12 32.25 -21.86
CA ALA A 240 66.02 33.42 -21.00
C ALA A 240 65.59 34.61 -21.88
N PHE A 241 64.57 35.37 -21.45
CA PHE A 241 63.99 36.48 -22.19
C PHE A 241 63.17 36.09 -23.43
N ALA A 242 62.43 34.99 -23.33
CA ALA A 242 61.45 34.63 -24.35
C ALA A 242 60.51 35.80 -24.69
N SER A 243 60.24 36.00 -25.98
CA SER A 243 59.41 37.07 -26.51
C SER A 243 58.00 36.57 -26.81
N GLY A 244 56.98 37.38 -26.51
CA GLY A 244 55.59 37.00 -26.70
C GLY A 244 55.05 36.04 -25.62
N SER A 245 53.75 35.79 -25.69
CA SER A 245 53.00 34.94 -24.75
C SER A 245 51.70 34.54 -25.43
N ASP A 246 51.00 33.49 -25.01
CA ASP A 246 49.60 33.26 -25.40
C ASP A 246 48.78 32.77 -24.21
N PRO A 247 47.44 32.78 -24.27
CA PRO A 247 46.65 31.95 -23.39
C PRO A 247 47.01 30.48 -23.59
N VAL A 248 47.19 29.78 -22.48
CA VAL A 248 47.52 28.36 -22.40
C VAL A 248 46.49 27.78 -21.44
N LEU A 249 45.30 27.46 -21.97
CA LEU A 249 44.09 27.16 -21.20
C LEU A 249 43.34 25.94 -21.77
N ASP A 250 42.88 25.04 -20.91
CA ASP A 250 41.97 23.96 -21.28
C ASP A 250 41.11 23.57 -20.07
N GLN A 251 40.09 22.76 -20.32
CA GLN A 251 39.28 22.16 -19.28
C GLN A 251 39.89 20.83 -18.81
N SER A 252 40.00 20.68 -17.48
CA SER A 252 40.39 19.42 -16.85
C SER A 252 39.25 18.42 -16.74
N VAL A 253 39.59 17.15 -16.51
CA VAL A 253 38.68 16.08 -16.10
C VAL A 253 38.98 15.65 -14.66
N PRO A 254 38.04 15.09 -13.90
CA PRO A 254 38.29 14.66 -12.53
C PRO A 254 39.19 13.41 -12.46
N VAL A 255 39.81 13.17 -11.30
CA VAL A 255 40.84 12.12 -11.10
C VAL A 255 40.35 10.70 -11.44
N ASP A 256 39.05 10.43 -11.29
CA ASP A 256 38.41 9.15 -11.64
C ASP A 256 38.23 8.93 -13.16
N ARG A 257 38.67 9.88 -14.00
CA ARG A 257 38.65 9.84 -15.47
C ARG A 257 40.02 9.77 -16.11
N LEU A 258 41.06 9.74 -15.28
CA LEU A 258 42.43 9.69 -15.74
C LEU A 258 42.81 8.27 -16.17
N GLY A 259 43.88 8.18 -16.95
CA GLY A 259 44.54 6.94 -17.30
C GLY A 259 46.05 7.07 -17.14
N ASN A 260 46.76 6.06 -17.60
CA ASN A 260 48.20 5.91 -17.37
C ASN A 260 48.98 5.58 -18.66
N THR A 261 48.34 5.61 -19.82
CA THR A 261 49.01 5.44 -21.11
C THR A 261 48.48 6.46 -22.10
N PHE A 262 49.37 7.09 -22.85
CA PHE A 262 49.05 8.23 -23.72
C PHE A 262 49.91 8.18 -24.99
N ALA A 263 49.41 8.81 -26.05
CA ALA A 263 50.25 9.15 -27.18
C ALA A 263 50.14 10.65 -27.48
N MET A 264 51.26 11.27 -27.82
CA MET A 264 51.31 12.67 -28.28
C MET A 264 51.87 12.71 -29.69
N VAL A 265 51.33 13.60 -30.52
CA VAL A 265 51.82 13.83 -31.88
C VAL A 265 52.45 15.21 -31.92
N LYS A 266 53.74 15.28 -32.26
CA LYS A 266 54.48 16.55 -32.36
C LYS A 266 53.72 17.49 -33.29
N THR A 267 53.49 18.73 -32.87
CA THR A 267 52.73 19.79 -33.54
C THR A 267 53.44 20.32 -34.80
N ARG A 268 53.89 21.59 -34.84
CA ARG A 268 54.53 22.21 -36.02
C ARG A 268 55.71 23.12 -35.66
N SER A 269 56.34 22.96 -34.49
CA SER A 269 57.58 23.67 -34.17
C SER A 269 58.69 23.21 -35.10
N THR A 270 59.41 24.17 -35.65
CA THR A 270 60.58 23.93 -36.53
C THR A 270 61.90 24.24 -35.83
N LEU A 271 61.89 24.69 -34.57
CA LEU A 271 63.10 25.06 -33.82
C LEU A 271 63.14 24.38 -32.43
N PRO A 272 63.59 23.11 -32.35
CA PRO A 272 63.57 22.33 -31.11
C PRO A 272 64.42 22.90 -29.96
N SER A 273 65.39 23.79 -30.26
CA SER A 273 66.19 24.46 -29.23
C SER A 273 65.38 25.40 -28.34
N LEU A 274 64.18 25.80 -28.75
CA LEU A 274 63.26 26.59 -27.92
C LEU A 274 62.50 25.73 -26.90
N ASN A 275 62.44 24.41 -27.11
CA ASN A 275 61.66 23.47 -26.31
C ASN A 275 60.17 23.86 -26.16
N MET A 276 59.57 24.26 -27.29
CA MET A 276 58.19 24.76 -27.37
C MET A 276 57.15 23.65 -27.46
N GLU A 277 57.60 22.40 -27.58
CA GLU A 277 56.72 21.25 -27.57
C GLU A 277 57.13 20.27 -26.47
N GLY A 278 56.25 19.32 -26.18
CA GLY A 278 56.49 18.30 -25.16
C GLY A 278 55.23 18.09 -24.35
N GLY A 279 55.39 17.79 -23.06
CA GLY A 279 54.24 17.56 -22.20
C GLY A 279 54.45 17.96 -20.75
N LEU A 280 53.34 18.15 -20.04
CA LEU A 280 53.29 18.35 -18.60
C LEU A 280 52.51 17.20 -17.98
N ILE A 281 53.21 16.38 -17.20
CA ILE A 281 52.62 15.31 -16.39
C ILE A 281 52.36 15.82 -14.98
N ILE A 282 51.19 15.55 -14.42
CA ILE A 282 50.87 15.83 -13.01
C ILE A 282 50.42 14.55 -12.34
N ALA A 283 51.13 14.13 -11.30
CA ALA A 283 50.83 12.92 -10.55
C ALA A 283 49.68 13.16 -9.55
N THR A 284 48.72 12.24 -9.50
CA THR A 284 47.60 12.29 -8.54
C THR A 284 47.84 11.44 -7.30
N GLU A 285 48.88 10.61 -7.33
CA GLU A 285 49.24 9.65 -6.30
C GLU A 285 50.75 9.61 -6.08
N ASP A 286 51.16 9.22 -4.87
CA ASP A 286 52.57 9.10 -4.52
C ASP A 286 53.28 7.98 -5.26
N ASN A 287 54.59 8.14 -5.49
CA ASN A 287 55.44 7.16 -6.18
C ASN A 287 54.95 6.81 -7.60
N THR A 288 54.44 7.79 -8.33
CA THR A 288 54.07 7.64 -9.74
C THR A 288 55.32 7.68 -10.62
N GLU A 289 55.63 6.60 -11.31
CA GLU A 289 56.78 6.49 -12.22
C GLU A 289 56.36 6.84 -13.65
N VAL A 290 57.21 7.58 -14.37
CA VAL A 290 56.97 8.05 -15.74
C VAL A 290 57.95 7.39 -16.70
N TYR A 291 57.44 6.81 -17.79
CA TYR A 291 58.23 6.18 -18.84
C TYR A 291 57.88 6.78 -20.21
N ILE A 292 58.89 6.90 -21.07
CA ILE A 292 58.78 7.55 -22.39
C ILE A 292 59.27 6.58 -23.45
N ASN A 293 58.51 6.45 -24.55
CA ASN A 293 58.81 5.63 -25.73
C ASN A 293 59.17 4.16 -25.41
N GLY A 294 58.57 3.58 -24.37
CA GLY A 294 58.82 2.20 -23.96
C GLY A 294 60.14 1.97 -23.22
N ALA A 295 60.79 3.02 -22.71
CA ALA A 295 61.97 2.88 -21.85
C ALA A 295 61.65 2.00 -20.61
N THR A 296 62.64 1.23 -20.16
CA THR A 296 62.50 0.35 -18.98
C THR A 296 62.90 1.04 -17.67
N THR A 297 63.53 2.21 -17.75
CA THR A 297 63.90 3.05 -16.59
C THR A 297 63.00 4.28 -16.55
N PRO A 298 62.45 4.65 -15.38
CA PRO A 298 61.58 5.81 -15.29
C PRO A 298 62.38 7.10 -15.53
N ALA A 299 61.81 8.01 -16.33
CA ALA A 299 62.31 9.36 -16.55
C ALA A 299 62.11 10.25 -15.31
N ALA A 300 61.10 9.95 -14.48
CA ALA A 300 60.84 10.58 -13.20
C ALA A 300 60.00 9.69 -12.27
N THR A 301 60.13 9.92 -10.97
CA THR A 301 59.23 9.38 -9.92
C THR A 301 58.64 10.55 -9.15
N LEU A 302 57.31 10.66 -9.14
CA LEU A 302 56.57 11.81 -8.66
C LEU A 302 55.67 11.47 -7.48
N ASN A 303 55.61 12.37 -6.50
CA ASN A 303 54.59 12.33 -5.46
C ASN A 303 53.31 13.07 -5.90
N ALA A 304 52.19 12.83 -5.20
CA ALA A 304 50.92 13.48 -5.52
C ALA A 304 51.05 15.01 -5.52
N GLY A 305 50.54 15.65 -6.57
CA GLY A 305 50.64 17.10 -6.79
C GLY A 305 52.04 17.58 -7.19
N LYS A 306 52.97 16.67 -7.53
CA LYS A 306 54.21 17.00 -8.23
C LYS A 306 54.03 16.75 -9.73
N TYR A 307 54.84 17.45 -10.51
CA TYR A 307 54.75 17.44 -11.97
C TYR A 307 56.11 17.12 -12.60
N TYR A 308 56.09 16.70 -13.85
CA TYR A 308 57.27 16.49 -14.69
C TYR A 308 57.03 17.11 -16.07
N ARG A 309 58.01 17.88 -16.56
CA ARG A 309 58.01 18.42 -17.92
C ARG A 309 58.78 17.47 -18.83
N ILE A 310 58.13 17.01 -19.89
CA ILE A 310 58.74 16.25 -20.97
C ILE A 310 59.25 17.25 -22.02
N ASP A 311 60.47 17.05 -22.50
CA ASP A 311 61.12 17.91 -23.50
C ASP A 311 60.76 17.50 -24.93
N GLU A 312 60.82 18.47 -25.85
CA GLU A 312 60.58 18.29 -27.29
C GLU A 312 61.52 17.24 -27.91
N THR A 313 62.73 17.10 -27.38
CA THR A 313 63.73 16.13 -27.85
C THR A 313 63.31 14.69 -27.63
N ASN A 314 62.31 14.43 -26.78
CA ASN A 314 61.79 13.08 -26.55
C ASN A 314 60.84 12.59 -27.65
N TYR A 315 60.41 13.44 -28.60
CA TYR A 315 59.60 12.97 -29.72
C TYR A 315 60.41 12.01 -30.61
N ALA A 316 59.90 10.80 -30.78
CA ALA A 316 60.51 9.80 -31.65
C ALA A 316 60.12 10.09 -33.11
N THR A 317 61.11 10.15 -34.00
CA THR A 317 60.85 10.21 -35.44
C THR A 317 60.51 8.82 -35.95
N GLN A 318 59.29 8.68 -36.45
CA GLN A 318 58.74 7.49 -37.07
C GLN A 318 58.90 7.58 -38.58
N THR A 319 59.25 6.46 -39.20
CA THR A 319 59.23 6.32 -40.66
C THR A 319 57.95 5.59 -41.04
N GLY A 320 57.11 6.25 -41.85
CA GLY A 320 55.89 5.66 -42.40
C GLY A 320 56.03 5.25 -43.86
N PRO A 321 54.92 4.86 -44.52
CA PRO A 321 54.95 4.36 -45.90
C PRO A 321 55.44 5.39 -46.93
N ALA A 322 55.29 6.70 -46.68
CA ALA A 322 55.64 7.76 -47.63
C ALA A 322 56.18 9.07 -46.99
N GLY A 323 56.67 9.02 -45.73
CA GLY A 323 57.15 10.23 -45.03
C GLY A 323 57.67 9.97 -43.61
N THR A 324 58.03 11.06 -42.92
CA THR A 324 58.44 11.04 -41.50
C THR A 324 57.40 11.73 -40.63
N HIS A 325 57.16 11.18 -39.44
CA HIS A 325 56.20 11.70 -38.47
C HIS A 325 56.80 11.61 -37.06
N SER A 326 56.60 12.62 -36.22
CA SER A 326 57.13 12.58 -34.86
C SER A 326 56.00 12.39 -33.85
N ASN A 327 56.07 11.32 -33.07
CA ASN A 327 55.12 11.02 -32.00
C ASN A 327 55.86 10.53 -30.75
N MET A 328 55.13 10.39 -29.65
CA MET A 328 55.67 9.95 -28.37
C MET A 328 54.67 9.06 -27.65
N PHE A 329 55.14 7.94 -27.11
CA PHE A 329 54.37 7.13 -26.18
C PHE A 329 54.76 7.47 -24.75
N ILE A 330 53.77 7.63 -23.88
CA ILE A 330 53.96 7.91 -22.48
C ILE A 330 53.20 6.86 -21.69
N SER A 331 53.87 6.22 -20.73
CA SER A 331 53.22 5.30 -19.79
C SER A 331 53.64 5.61 -18.36
N THR A 332 52.72 5.45 -17.42
CA THR A 332 52.95 5.67 -15.99
C THR A 332 52.48 4.49 -15.16
N THR A 333 53.03 4.31 -13.95
CA THR A 333 52.56 3.24 -13.04
C THR A 333 51.19 3.54 -12.42
N LYS A 334 50.78 4.81 -12.41
CA LYS A 334 49.53 5.30 -11.84
C LYS A 334 48.87 6.32 -12.75
N ASN A 335 47.61 6.64 -12.50
CA ASN A 335 46.87 7.60 -13.31
C ASN A 335 47.43 9.02 -13.15
N VAL A 336 47.50 9.77 -14.26
CA VAL A 336 48.07 11.13 -14.29
C VAL A 336 47.26 12.05 -15.20
N TYR A 337 47.45 13.35 -15.03
CA TYR A 337 47.13 14.31 -16.09
C TYR A 337 48.30 14.40 -17.06
N LEU A 338 48.01 14.52 -18.36
CA LEU A 338 48.98 14.86 -19.39
C LEU A 338 48.43 16.03 -20.22
N TYR A 339 49.18 17.12 -20.29
CA TYR A 339 48.93 18.24 -21.19
C TYR A 339 50.04 18.32 -22.23
N GLN A 340 49.72 18.48 -23.50
CA GLN A 340 50.71 18.66 -24.55
C GLN A 340 50.96 20.15 -24.78
N PHE A 341 52.22 20.57 -24.78
CA PHE A 341 52.59 21.92 -25.20
C PHE A 341 52.61 22.03 -26.72
N ILE A 342 52.16 23.18 -27.23
CA ILE A 342 51.98 23.47 -28.64
C ILE A 342 52.91 24.60 -29.05
N GLY A 343 53.59 24.42 -30.17
CA GLY A 343 54.40 25.44 -30.84
C GLY A 343 54.22 25.38 -32.35
N VAL A 344 54.26 26.53 -33.02
CA VAL A 344 54.07 26.63 -34.47
C VAL A 344 55.20 27.45 -35.08
N GLY A 345 55.90 26.87 -36.05
CA GLY A 345 57.02 27.54 -36.73
C GLY A 345 58.26 27.67 -35.85
N ALA A 346 59.04 28.72 -36.06
CA ALA A 346 60.32 28.96 -35.38
C ALA A 346 60.24 30.07 -34.33
N SER A 347 59.08 30.29 -33.72
CA SER A 347 58.84 31.34 -32.73
C SER A 347 58.56 30.76 -31.34
N ASP A 348 59.07 31.44 -30.32
CA ASP A 348 58.76 31.20 -28.91
C ASP A 348 57.48 31.92 -28.44
N ALA A 349 56.86 32.73 -29.31
CA ALA A 349 55.64 33.46 -29.01
C ALA A 349 54.38 32.59 -29.17
N THR A 350 54.40 31.58 -30.06
CA THR A 350 53.28 30.68 -30.31
C THR A 350 53.15 29.67 -29.18
N ASN A 351 52.37 29.99 -28.16
CA ASN A 351 52.16 29.14 -27.00
C ASN A 351 50.74 28.58 -27.02
N GLY A 352 50.54 27.39 -26.47
CA GLY A 352 49.23 26.80 -26.29
C GLY A 352 49.38 25.43 -25.65
N PHE A 353 48.29 24.88 -25.14
CA PHE A 353 48.29 23.48 -24.75
C PHE A 353 46.92 22.83 -24.87
N ASN A 354 46.89 21.51 -24.82
CA ASN A 354 45.64 20.78 -24.71
C ASN A 354 45.80 19.55 -23.82
N TYR A 355 44.74 19.22 -23.10
CA TYR A 355 44.67 18.01 -22.30
C TYR A 355 44.63 16.78 -23.23
N ILE A 356 45.55 15.85 -23.00
CA ILE A 356 45.69 14.63 -23.80
C ILE A 356 44.90 13.49 -23.15
N PRO A 357 43.91 12.91 -23.85
CA PRO A 357 43.18 11.76 -23.34
C PRO A 357 44.06 10.51 -23.23
N PRO A 358 43.83 9.65 -22.23
CA PRO A 358 44.50 8.36 -22.17
C PRO A 358 44.05 7.43 -23.29
N LEU A 359 44.96 6.55 -23.73
CA LEU A 359 44.66 5.49 -24.68
C LEU A 359 43.74 4.45 -24.02
N ASN A 360 42.63 4.14 -24.68
CA ASN A 360 41.69 3.12 -24.23
C ASN A 360 40.98 2.47 -25.43
N CYS A 361 40.70 1.17 -25.37
CA CYS A 361 39.89 0.47 -26.37
C CYS A 361 38.38 0.83 -26.28
N PHE A 362 37.94 1.52 -25.21
CA PHE A 362 36.61 2.15 -25.09
C PHE A 362 36.53 3.55 -25.74
N LEU A 363 37.60 4.04 -26.37
CA LEU A 363 37.55 5.26 -27.18
C LEU A 363 36.53 5.11 -28.32
N PRO A 364 35.94 6.22 -28.80
CA PRO A 364 34.86 6.16 -29.78
C PRO A 364 35.33 5.56 -31.11
N ARG A 365 34.39 5.08 -31.93
CA ARG A 365 34.69 4.65 -33.32
C ARG A 365 34.34 5.73 -34.35
N LYS A 366 33.77 6.84 -33.92
CA LYS A 366 33.30 7.93 -34.78
C LYS A 366 33.37 9.26 -34.05
N ILE A 367 33.75 10.32 -34.76
CA ILE A 367 33.73 11.71 -34.30
C ILE A 367 33.06 12.47 -35.45
N ASP A 368 31.78 12.81 -35.33
CA ASP A 368 30.98 13.26 -36.46
C ASP A 368 30.52 14.70 -36.23
N GLU A 369 30.96 15.60 -37.10
CA GLU A 369 30.61 17.02 -37.13
C GLU A 369 31.32 17.89 -36.07
N ILE A 370 32.66 17.86 -35.97
CA ILE A 370 33.37 18.96 -35.28
C ILE A 370 33.34 20.19 -36.19
N GLY A 371 32.52 21.17 -35.83
CA GLY A 371 32.24 22.33 -36.68
C GLY A 371 33.36 23.37 -36.76
N LYS A 372 33.52 23.98 -37.94
CA LYS A 372 34.30 25.21 -38.16
C LYS A 372 35.73 25.13 -37.62
N ILE A 373 36.45 24.05 -37.89
CA ILE A 373 37.73 23.73 -37.24
C ILE A 373 38.84 24.78 -37.51
N ASN A 374 38.71 25.52 -38.61
CA ASN A 374 39.65 26.53 -39.08
C ASN A 374 39.14 27.98 -38.91
N GLU A 375 38.16 28.20 -38.03
CA GLU A 375 37.63 29.54 -37.72
C GLU A 375 37.98 29.95 -36.28
N MET A 376 38.29 31.22 -36.08
CA MET A 376 38.52 31.86 -34.77
C MET A 376 37.71 33.17 -34.70
N PRO A 377 37.41 33.74 -33.52
CA PRO A 377 36.67 35.00 -33.40
C PRO A 377 37.51 36.24 -33.77
N LEU A 378 38.04 36.25 -35.00
CA LEU A 378 38.97 37.23 -35.55
C LEU A 378 38.34 38.13 -36.63
N GLY A 379 37.09 37.87 -37.02
CA GLY A 379 36.36 38.67 -37.99
C GLY A 379 35.95 40.03 -37.44
N PRO A 380 35.38 40.92 -38.29
CA PRO A 380 34.87 42.21 -37.86
C PRO A 380 33.94 42.09 -36.66
N LEU A 381 34.13 42.95 -35.66
CA LEU A 381 33.39 42.92 -34.38
C LEU A 381 33.52 41.59 -33.61
N GLY A 382 34.54 40.78 -33.87
CA GLY A 382 34.76 39.48 -33.22
C GLY A 382 33.91 38.35 -33.78
N ALA A 383 33.48 38.45 -35.04
CA ALA A 383 32.78 37.39 -35.74
C ALA A 383 33.69 36.17 -35.99
N SER A 384 33.09 34.98 -36.08
CA SER A 384 33.79 33.76 -36.47
C SER A 384 34.28 33.89 -37.92
N ALA A 385 35.58 33.71 -38.15
CA ALA A 385 36.18 33.88 -39.47
C ALA A 385 37.44 33.00 -39.65
N THR A 386 37.72 32.67 -40.90
CA THR A 386 39.02 32.14 -41.33
C THR A 386 39.99 33.29 -41.58
N GLN A 387 41.25 33.17 -41.15
CA GLN A 387 42.34 34.06 -41.56
C GLN A 387 43.28 33.35 -42.55
N GLY A 388 43.92 34.11 -43.45
CA GLY A 388 44.71 33.55 -44.56
C GLY A 388 46.02 32.87 -44.14
N ASP A 389 46.53 33.18 -42.95
CA ASP A 389 47.72 32.61 -42.32
C ASP A 389 47.38 31.57 -41.24
N LEU A 390 46.09 31.22 -41.09
CA LEU A 390 45.65 30.25 -40.10
C LEU A 390 46.05 28.84 -40.52
N ILE A 391 46.76 28.16 -39.62
CA ILE A 391 47.33 26.84 -39.83
C ILE A 391 46.63 25.88 -38.87
N VAL A 392 46.01 24.83 -39.40
CA VAL A 392 45.43 23.74 -38.59
C VAL A 392 46.00 22.40 -39.02
N LYS A 393 46.40 21.60 -38.04
CA LYS A 393 46.79 20.21 -38.23
C LYS A 393 45.89 19.31 -37.40
N LEU A 394 45.36 18.27 -38.04
CA LEU A 394 44.56 17.24 -37.39
C LEU A 394 45.47 16.06 -37.01
N ASN A 395 45.44 15.67 -35.74
CA ASN A 395 46.11 14.47 -35.25
C ASN A 395 45.05 13.41 -34.90
N ILE A 396 45.26 12.19 -35.36
CA ILE A 396 44.37 11.05 -35.08
C ILE A 396 45.19 9.95 -34.42
N LEU A 397 44.65 9.37 -33.35
CA LEU A 397 45.21 8.23 -32.65
C LEU A 397 44.19 7.11 -32.74
N THR A 398 44.60 5.92 -33.17
CA THR A 398 43.69 4.77 -33.29
C THR A 398 44.43 3.47 -33.05
N GLU A 399 43.69 2.41 -32.73
CA GLU A 399 44.27 1.08 -32.62
C GLU A 399 44.86 0.61 -33.95
N ALA A 400 45.99 -0.10 -33.87
CA ALA A 400 46.66 -0.65 -35.04
C ALA A 400 45.73 -1.57 -35.85
N GLY A 401 45.78 -1.44 -37.18
CA GLY A 401 44.92 -2.18 -38.11
C GLY A 401 43.49 -1.63 -38.24
N ALA A 402 43.19 -0.45 -37.69
CA ALA A 402 41.92 0.22 -37.95
C ALA A 402 41.86 0.83 -39.36
N THR A 403 40.68 0.84 -39.97
CA THR A 403 40.39 1.60 -41.19
C THR A 403 39.86 2.96 -40.79
N VAL A 404 40.63 4.02 -41.02
CA VAL A 404 40.26 5.40 -40.70
C VAL A 404 39.81 6.14 -41.96
N LEU A 405 38.71 6.89 -41.85
CA LEU A 405 38.26 7.85 -42.87
C LEU A 405 38.11 9.23 -42.24
N VAL A 406 38.53 10.27 -42.96
CA VAL A 406 38.31 11.67 -42.63
C VAL A 406 37.47 12.28 -43.75
N ASN A 407 36.31 12.83 -43.39
CA ASN A 407 35.28 13.33 -44.30
C ASN A 407 34.90 12.31 -45.40
N GLY A 408 34.89 11.03 -45.04
CA GLY A 408 34.55 9.91 -45.94
C GLY A 408 35.71 9.40 -46.80
N THR A 409 36.88 10.04 -46.74
CA THR A 409 38.07 9.64 -47.51
C THR A 409 39.18 9.10 -46.61
N PRO A 410 39.91 8.03 -46.98
CA PRO A 410 41.08 7.58 -46.23
C PRO A 410 42.17 8.66 -46.21
N PRO A 411 42.92 8.83 -45.10
CA PRO A 411 44.13 9.66 -45.08
C PRO A 411 45.14 9.20 -46.14
N LEU A 412 45.94 10.15 -46.67
CA LEU A 412 46.99 9.83 -47.63
C LEU A 412 48.08 8.96 -46.98
N PRO A 413 48.84 8.16 -47.74
CA PRO A 413 49.95 7.37 -47.19
C PRO A 413 51.03 8.18 -46.45
N ALA A 414 51.20 9.45 -46.80
CA ALA A 414 52.10 10.39 -46.12
C ALA A 414 51.52 10.96 -44.81
N GLU A 415 50.24 10.72 -44.53
CA GLU A 415 49.54 11.20 -43.34
C GLU A 415 49.38 10.12 -42.27
N GLY A 416 49.66 8.85 -42.61
CA GLY A 416 49.70 7.71 -41.71
C GLY A 416 49.10 6.45 -42.33
N PRO A 417 48.96 5.36 -41.55
CA PRO A 417 49.31 5.25 -40.13
C PRO A 417 50.83 5.24 -39.89
N TYR A 418 51.25 5.90 -38.82
CA TYR A 418 52.62 5.84 -38.31
C TYR A 418 52.69 4.97 -37.04
N PRO A 419 53.74 4.15 -36.88
CA PRO A 419 53.92 3.34 -35.67
C PRO A 419 54.13 4.22 -34.43
N LEU A 420 53.81 3.69 -33.26
CA LEU A 420 54.04 4.33 -31.98
C LEU A 420 55.10 3.54 -31.19
N SER A 421 56.34 4.05 -31.16
CA SER A 421 57.44 3.38 -30.45
C SER A 421 57.11 3.17 -28.97
N GLY A 422 57.26 1.94 -28.49
CA GLY A 422 56.90 1.54 -27.13
C GLY A 422 55.47 1.02 -26.96
N ASN A 423 54.60 1.15 -27.98
CA ASN A 423 53.25 0.60 -27.96
C ASN A 423 52.74 0.25 -29.37
N THR A 424 52.91 -1.01 -29.78
CA THR A 424 52.53 -1.48 -31.12
C THR A 424 51.02 -1.65 -31.33
N ASN A 425 50.21 -1.53 -30.27
CA ASN A 425 48.76 -1.65 -30.37
C ASN A 425 48.09 -0.38 -30.93
N TRP A 426 48.85 0.72 -31.06
CA TRP A 426 48.34 2.02 -31.48
C TRP A 426 49.17 2.59 -32.63
N VAL A 427 48.50 3.37 -33.48
CA VAL A 427 49.10 4.12 -34.58
C VAL A 427 48.59 5.55 -34.57
N THR A 428 49.36 6.46 -35.15
CA THR A 428 49.03 7.88 -35.24
C THR A 428 48.95 8.36 -36.68
N TYR A 429 48.16 9.40 -36.92
CA TYR A 429 48.07 10.12 -38.19
C TYR A 429 48.28 11.61 -37.93
N ALA A 430 48.86 12.30 -38.91
CA ALA A 430 48.94 13.76 -38.98
C ALA A 430 48.50 14.23 -40.36
N ILE A 431 47.36 14.91 -40.40
CA ILE A 431 46.75 15.44 -41.62
C ILE A 431 46.94 16.95 -41.60
N ASN A 432 47.66 17.44 -42.61
CA ASN A 432 47.96 18.87 -42.74
C ASN A 432 46.83 19.58 -43.50
N SER A 433 46.60 20.85 -43.20
CA SER A 433 45.70 21.72 -43.97
C SER A 433 44.23 21.25 -43.97
N ILE A 434 43.67 21.09 -42.76
CA ILE A 434 42.26 20.72 -42.59
C ILE A 434 41.36 21.97 -42.49
N THR A 435 40.17 21.92 -43.09
CA THR A 435 39.21 23.04 -43.10
C THR A 435 37.77 22.57 -42.94
N GLY A 436 36.88 23.48 -42.56
CA GLY A 436 35.44 23.24 -42.45
C GLY A 436 35.07 22.34 -41.27
N ASN A 437 34.06 21.51 -41.47
CA ASN A 437 33.57 20.55 -40.48
C ASN A 437 34.30 19.22 -40.64
N LEU A 438 34.53 18.53 -39.53
CA LEU A 438 35.21 17.24 -39.52
C LEU A 438 34.31 16.09 -39.12
N ASN A 439 34.36 15.02 -39.91
CA ASN A 439 33.83 13.71 -39.62
C ASN A 439 34.97 12.68 -39.72
N ILE A 440 35.24 11.96 -38.64
CA ILE A 440 36.29 10.94 -38.54
C ILE A 440 35.61 9.63 -38.16
N THR A 441 35.77 8.59 -38.98
CA THR A 441 35.27 7.24 -38.67
C THR A 441 36.42 6.25 -38.62
N SER A 442 36.36 5.31 -37.69
CA SER A 442 37.33 4.23 -37.55
C SER A 442 36.62 2.90 -37.30
N THR A 443 37.19 1.80 -37.77
CA THR A 443 36.68 0.45 -37.43
C THR A 443 37.02 0.02 -36.00
N LYS A 444 37.93 0.74 -35.33
CA LYS A 444 38.37 0.51 -33.96
C LYS A 444 38.37 1.81 -33.15
N ALA A 445 38.81 1.75 -31.90
CA ALA A 445 38.93 2.94 -31.04
C ALA A 445 39.75 4.04 -31.73
N VAL A 446 39.22 5.25 -31.76
CA VAL A 446 39.82 6.44 -32.37
C VAL A 446 39.64 7.65 -31.47
N THR A 447 40.64 8.51 -31.46
CA THR A 447 40.53 9.82 -30.85
C THR A 447 41.27 10.84 -31.71
N ALA A 448 40.85 12.11 -31.67
CA ALA A 448 41.43 13.13 -32.51
C ALA A 448 41.47 14.50 -31.84
N GLY A 449 42.50 15.27 -32.16
CA GLY A 449 42.69 16.64 -31.72
C GLY A 449 43.34 17.48 -32.79
N ILE A 450 43.19 18.80 -32.69
CA ILE A 450 43.89 19.75 -33.55
C ILE A 450 44.93 20.52 -32.77
N ASN A 451 45.99 20.90 -33.46
CA ASN A 451 46.87 21.98 -33.04
C ASN A 451 46.99 22.95 -34.20
N GLY A 452 47.06 24.24 -33.89
CA GLY A 452 47.12 25.28 -34.88
C GLY A 452 47.73 26.57 -34.36
N GLY A 453 47.72 27.56 -35.25
CA GLY A 453 48.20 28.90 -34.97
C GLY A 453 47.93 29.86 -36.12
N TYR A 454 48.05 31.15 -35.86
CA TYR A 454 48.01 32.24 -36.84
C TYR A 454 48.87 33.38 -36.30
N SER A 455 49.53 34.15 -37.15
CA SER A 455 50.53 35.16 -36.75
C SER A 455 51.52 34.60 -35.72
N SER A 456 51.36 34.97 -34.45
CA SER A 456 52.17 34.50 -33.31
C SER A 456 51.34 33.76 -32.25
N ALA A 457 50.07 33.45 -32.53
CA ALA A 457 49.20 32.68 -31.66
C ALA A 457 49.43 31.17 -31.85
N GLY A 458 49.62 30.43 -30.77
CA GLY A 458 49.45 28.98 -30.73
C GLY A 458 48.09 28.59 -30.15
N TYR A 459 47.53 27.45 -30.53
CA TYR A 459 46.34 26.90 -29.86
C TYR A 459 46.18 25.41 -30.13
N GLY A 460 45.42 24.72 -29.28
CA GLY A 460 44.97 23.36 -29.60
C GLY A 460 43.78 22.89 -28.81
N GLY A 461 43.18 21.83 -29.30
CA GLY A 461 41.98 21.27 -28.71
C GLY A 461 41.87 19.80 -29.05
N TYR A 462 41.48 18.98 -28.09
CA TYR A 462 41.29 17.55 -28.29
C TYR A 462 39.79 17.26 -28.26
N PHE A 463 39.22 16.78 -29.38
CA PHE A 463 37.77 16.79 -29.61
C PHE A 463 37.07 15.45 -29.32
N ALA A 464 37.84 14.43 -29.00
CA ALA A 464 37.32 13.12 -28.66
C ALA A 464 38.21 12.41 -27.64
N GLY A 465 37.69 11.32 -27.10
CA GLY A 465 38.48 10.30 -26.43
C GLY A 465 38.76 10.46 -24.95
N PHE A 466 38.02 11.28 -24.23
CA PHE A 466 38.11 11.30 -22.78
C PHE A 466 37.39 10.08 -22.22
N SER A 467 38.07 8.93 -22.21
CA SER A 467 37.55 7.69 -21.65
C SER A 467 37.13 7.91 -20.19
N SER A 468 35.85 8.15 -19.98
CA SER A 468 35.21 8.06 -18.70
C SER A 468 34.65 6.64 -18.58
N ILE A 469 34.72 6.02 -17.40
CA ILE A 469 33.80 4.91 -17.10
C ILE A 469 32.39 5.43 -17.46
N PRO A 470 31.63 4.76 -18.34
CA PRO A 470 30.35 5.26 -18.82
C PRO A 470 29.47 5.64 -17.63
N LEU A 471 28.86 6.81 -17.68
CA LEU A 471 27.94 7.26 -16.64
C LEU A 471 26.52 7.09 -17.10
N ILE A 472 25.71 6.51 -16.24
CA ILE A 472 24.27 6.60 -16.40
C ILE A 472 23.87 8.08 -16.31
N ALA A 473 23.27 8.59 -17.37
CA ALA A 473 22.62 9.88 -17.40
C ALA A 473 21.11 9.72 -17.26
N LYS A 474 20.45 10.82 -16.92
CA LYS A 474 19.00 10.91 -16.96
C LYS A 474 18.58 11.46 -18.31
N LYS A 475 17.77 10.69 -19.04
CA LYS A 475 17.18 11.11 -20.32
C LYS A 475 15.99 12.04 -20.09
N THR A 476 15.07 11.65 -19.21
CA THR A 476 13.87 12.43 -18.84
C THR A 476 13.37 12.04 -17.44
N GLY A 477 12.44 12.82 -16.88
CA GLY A 477 11.85 12.61 -15.55
C GLY A 477 12.77 13.07 -14.41
N GLU A 478 12.37 12.90 -13.15
CA GLU A 478 13.20 13.24 -11.98
C GLU A 478 13.36 12.06 -11.01
N CYS A 479 12.35 11.19 -10.95
CA CYS A 479 12.20 10.13 -9.96
C CYS A 479 11.24 9.06 -10.50
N VAL A 480 11.06 7.95 -9.79
CA VAL A 480 10.06 6.94 -10.16
C VAL A 480 8.67 7.30 -9.63
N PRO A 481 7.59 7.08 -10.41
CA PRO A 481 7.61 6.68 -11.83
C PRO A 481 7.92 7.87 -12.77
N GLY A 482 8.54 7.58 -13.92
CA GLY A 482 8.71 8.54 -15.02
C GLY A 482 10.15 8.91 -15.37
N ILE A 483 11.12 8.56 -14.53
CA ILE A 483 12.54 8.69 -14.88
C ILE A 483 12.95 7.68 -15.96
N ILE A 484 13.71 8.14 -16.94
CA ILE A 484 14.36 7.30 -17.94
C ILE A 484 15.87 7.50 -17.79
N LEU A 485 16.58 6.40 -17.57
CA LEU A 485 18.03 6.34 -17.52
C LEU A 485 18.57 5.99 -18.91
N GLU A 486 19.72 6.53 -19.25
CA GLU A 486 20.39 6.33 -20.52
C GLU A 486 21.89 6.18 -20.32
N LEU A 487 22.48 5.35 -21.16
CA LEU A 487 23.90 5.17 -21.37
C LEU A 487 24.18 5.31 -22.87
N ASP A 488 25.43 5.61 -23.21
CA ASP A 488 25.91 5.73 -24.59
C ASP A 488 25.58 4.46 -25.37
N ASP A 489 25.03 4.58 -26.59
CA ASP A 489 24.65 3.47 -27.49
C ASP A 489 25.82 2.85 -28.28
N GLY A 490 27.05 3.33 -28.05
CA GLY A 490 28.24 2.93 -28.80
C GLY A 490 28.81 1.56 -28.43
N TYR A 491 28.33 0.93 -27.36
CA TYR A 491 28.85 -0.34 -26.83
C TYR A 491 28.19 -1.54 -27.50
N GLU A 492 28.89 -2.68 -27.51
CA GLU A 492 28.42 -3.89 -28.17
C GLU A 492 27.33 -4.61 -27.36
N SER A 493 27.30 -4.45 -26.04
CA SER A 493 26.24 -4.98 -25.19
C SER A 493 25.99 -4.13 -23.94
N TYR A 494 24.78 -4.27 -23.39
CA TYR A 494 24.33 -3.63 -22.16
C TYR A 494 23.65 -4.66 -21.27
N GLN A 495 23.80 -4.49 -19.97
CA GLN A 495 22.98 -5.18 -18.98
C GLN A 495 22.77 -4.27 -17.78
N TRP A 496 21.53 -3.87 -17.52
CA TRP A 496 21.19 -3.05 -16.35
C TRP A 496 21.09 -3.91 -15.08
N PHE A 497 21.48 -3.33 -13.96
CA PHE A 497 21.39 -3.90 -12.62
C PHE A 497 20.67 -2.94 -11.68
N ARG A 498 19.88 -3.49 -10.77
CA ARG A 498 19.31 -2.78 -9.63
C ARG A 498 19.82 -3.43 -8.34
N ASN A 499 20.46 -2.65 -7.49
CA ASN A 499 21.05 -3.10 -6.22
C ASN A 499 21.98 -4.32 -6.41
N GLY A 500 22.74 -4.35 -7.51
CA GLY A 500 23.65 -5.44 -7.86
C GLY A 500 23.01 -6.65 -8.56
N THR A 501 21.68 -6.70 -8.69
CA THR A 501 20.96 -7.79 -9.36
C THR A 501 20.60 -7.41 -10.79
N ALA A 502 20.87 -8.29 -11.76
CA ALA A 502 20.55 -8.04 -13.17
C ALA A 502 19.04 -7.87 -13.36
N VAL A 503 18.65 -6.80 -14.05
CA VAL A 503 17.27 -6.59 -14.45
C VAL A 503 17.01 -7.40 -15.72
N ALA A 504 16.12 -8.38 -15.62
CA ALA A 504 15.83 -9.29 -16.73
C ALA A 504 15.37 -8.54 -17.99
N GLY A 505 16.02 -8.82 -19.13
CA GLY A 505 15.68 -8.22 -20.43
C GLY A 505 16.16 -6.78 -20.65
N ALA A 506 16.68 -6.10 -19.61
CA ALA A 506 17.19 -4.74 -19.73
C ALA A 506 18.59 -4.73 -20.37
N THR A 507 18.60 -4.90 -21.70
CA THR A 507 19.81 -5.00 -22.55
C THR A 507 19.94 -3.87 -23.57
N ALA A 508 19.07 -2.87 -23.48
CA ALA A 508 19.17 -1.64 -24.25
C ALA A 508 20.09 -0.64 -23.54
N ASN A 509 20.56 0.37 -24.28
CA ASN A 509 21.31 1.49 -23.73
C ASN A 509 20.44 2.45 -22.89
N THR A 510 19.11 2.28 -22.89
CA THR A 510 18.18 3.00 -22.01
C THR A 510 17.41 2.05 -21.11
N TYR A 511 17.00 2.54 -19.94
CA TYR A 511 16.14 1.80 -19.03
C TYR A 511 15.18 2.74 -18.31
N THR A 512 13.94 2.31 -18.09
CA THR A 512 12.93 3.05 -17.32
C THR A 512 12.74 2.38 -15.96
N PRO A 513 13.41 2.86 -14.90
CA PRO A 513 13.19 2.39 -13.54
C PRO A 513 11.71 2.40 -13.15
N THR A 514 11.28 1.31 -12.52
CA THR A 514 9.95 1.19 -11.89
C THR A 514 10.01 1.28 -10.37
N GLN A 515 11.22 1.19 -9.80
CA GLN A 515 11.47 1.24 -8.36
C GLN A 515 12.70 2.09 -8.07
N SER A 516 12.74 2.73 -6.90
CA SER A 516 13.93 3.40 -6.39
C SER A 516 15.07 2.40 -6.16
N GLY A 517 16.30 2.86 -6.13
CA GLY A 517 17.46 2.01 -5.89
C GLY A 517 18.74 2.49 -6.55
N ASN A 518 19.79 1.68 -6.36
CA ASN A 518 21.10 1.87 -6.95
C ASN A 518 21.14 1.15 -8.31
N TYR A 519 21.30 1.92 -9.39
CA TYR A 519 21.35 1.40 -10.75
C TYR A 519 22.78 1.42 -11.29
N THR A 520 23.17 0.34 -11.96
CA THR A 520 24.43 0.24 -12.72
C THR A 520 24.17 -0.45 -14.06
N VAL A 521 25.09 -0.28 -15.01
CA VAL A 521 25.07 -1.01 -16.29
C VAL A 521 26.40 -1.69 -16.50
N LYS A 522 26.40 -2.94 -16.94
CA LYS A 522 27.60 -3.62 -17.44
C LYS A 522 27.62 -3.54 -18.95
N ILE A 523 28.76 -3.16 -19.52
CA ILE A 523 28.96 -3.00 -20.96
C ILE A 523 30.17 -3.78 -21.48
N THR A 524 30.18 -4.05 -22.78
CA THR A 524 31.31 -4.65 -23.51
C THR A 524 31.66 -3.85 -24.75
N MET A 525 32.94 -3.83 -25.12
CA MET A 525 33.42 -3.21 -26.35
C MET A 525 34.67 -3.93 -26.86
N GLY A 526 34.61 -4.53 -28.05
CA GLY A 526 35.76 -5.16 -28.69
C GLY A 526 36.45 -6.17 -27.77
N THR A 527 37.77 -6.02 -27.61
CA THR A 527 38.59 -6.87 -26.72
C THR A 527 38.73 -6.31 -25.30
N CYS A 528 38.06 -5.22 -24.95
CA CYS A 528 38.14 -4.66 -23.61
C CYS A 528 37.49 -5.61 -22.58
N PRO A 529 38.08 -5.77 -21.38
CA PRO A 529 37.36 -6.37 -20.26
C PRO A 529 36.03 -5.62 -20.03
N PRO A 530 34.92 -6.34 -19.76
CA PRO A 530 33.64 -5.68 -19.48
C PRO A 530 33.75 -4.75 -18.28
N ILE A 531 33.20 -3.54 -18.39
CA ILE A 531 33.18 -2.56 -17.30
C ILE A 531 31.75 -2.33 -16.82
N THR A 532 31.61 -2.04 -15.52
CA THR A 532 30.35 -1.67 -14.90
C THR A 532 30.38 -0.19 -14.54
N THR A 533 29.32 0.54 -14.86
CA THR A 533 29.18 1.95 -14.53
C THR A 533 29.20 2.18 -13.00
N PRO A 534 29.56 3.39 -12.53
CA PRO A 534 29.27 3.79 -11.16
C PRO A 534 27.77 3.74 -10.85
N ILE A 535 27.44 3.71 -9.56
CA ILE A 535 26.07 3.69 -9.07
C ILE A 535 25.37 5.02 -9.39
N TYR A 536 24.22 4.92 -10.07
CA TYR A 536 23.25 6.01 -10.19
C TYR A 536 22.08 5.77 -9.24
N LYS A 537 21.82 6.73 -8.34
CA LYS A 537 20.73 6.62 -7.36
C LYS A 537 19.42 7.14 -7.96
N VAL A 538 18.39 6.30 -7.94
CA VAL A 538 17.05 6.70 -8.37
C VAL A 538 16.13 6.77 -7.15
N GLN A 539 15.48 7.93 -6.97
CA GLN A 539 14.54 8.20 -5.87
C GLN A 539 13.08 8.01 -6.31
N THR A 540 12.18 7.81 -5.35
CA THR A 540 10.72 7.83 -5.56
C THR A 540 10.21 9.27 -5.58
N CYS A 541 9.26 9.60 -6.46
CA CYS A 541 8.62 10.90 -6.47
C CYS A 541 7.74 11.12 -5.23
N LEU A 542 7.53 12.39 -4.85
CA LEU A 542 6.54 12.76 -3.83
C LEU A 542 5.17 12.21 -4.24
N LYS A 543 4.64 11.28 -3.43
CA LYS A 543 3.30 10.74 -3.66
C LYS A 543 2.26 11.76 -3.22
N LEU A 544 1.33 12.09 -4.11
CA LEU A 544 0.16 12.91 -3.78
C LEU A 544 -1.06 12.01 -3.66
N THR A 545 -1.75 12.11 -2.53
CA THR A 545 -2.91 11.27 -2.22
C THR A 545 -4.04 12.12 -1.64
N THR A 546 -5.27 11.77 -2.00
CA THR A 546 -6.47 12.33 -1.39
C THR A 546 -7.13 11.26 -0.52
N GLN A 547 -7.39 11.60 0.74
CA GLN A 547 -8.11 10.73 1.68
C GLN A 547 -9.36 11.45 2.20
N ALA A 548 -10.32 10.69 2.71
CA ALA A 548 -11.51 11.24 3.35
C ALA A 548 -11.71 10.63 4.75
N LEU A 549 -12.12 11.46 5.72
CA LEU A 549 -12.35 11.04 7.10
C LEU A 549 -13.51 11.83 7.73
N ASN A 550 -14.38 11.15 8.48
CA ASN A 550 -15.42 11.82 9.27
C ASN A 550 -14.90 12.20 10.67
N ALA A 551 -15.27 13.37 11.15
CA ALA A 551 -14.96 13.87 12.49
C ALA A 551 -16.25 14.34 13.19
N CYS A 552 -16.41 14.04 14.48
CA CYS A 552 -17.56 14.48 15.30
C CYS A 552 -17.10 15.21 16.58
N SER A 553 -15.80 15.16 16.84
CA SER A 553 -15.08 15.68 18.00
C SER A 553 -13.59 15.75 17.64
N THR A 554 -12.73 16.05 18.60
CA THR A 554 -11.27 16.00 18.42
C THR A 554 -10.82 14.63 17.90
N LYS A 555 -10.01 14.63 16.83
CA LYS A 555 -9.48 13.46 16.14
C LYS A 555 -7.96 13.46 16.14
N ILE A 556 -7.37 12.31 16.45
CA ILE A 556 -5.94 12.07 16.28
C ILE A 556 -5.75 11.37 14.93
N ILE A 557 -5.03 12.03 14.03
CA ILE A 557 -4.65 11.52 12.71
C ILE A 557 -3.22 11.02 12.82
N THR A 558 -3.01 9.73 12.56
CA THR A 558 -1.68 9.14 12.47
C THR A 558 -1.29 9.05 11.00
N PRO A 559 -0.26 9.78 10.55
CA PRO A 559 0.25 9.64 9.19
C PRO A 559 0.63 8.18 8.89
N THR A 560 0.14 7.66 7.76
CA THR A 560 0.46 6.32 7.27
C THR A 560 0.60 6.37 5.75
N PHE A 561 1.60 5.67 5.23
CA PHE A 561 1.79 5.57 3.78
C PHE A 561 0.65 4.79 3.13
N THR A 562 0.22 5.22 1.96
CA THR A 562 -0.79 4.48 1.19
C THR A 562 -0.21 3.35 0.35
N SER A 563 1.05 3.47 -0.07
CA SER A 563 1.70 2.49 -0.94
C SER A 563 3.13 2.10 -0.55
N SER A 564 3.80 2.87 0.30
CA SER A 564 5.16 2.55 0.78
C SER A 564 5.10 1.63 2.01
N THR A 565 6.11 0.79 2.16
CA THR A 565 6.32 -0.06 3.35
C THR A 565 7.20 0.62 4.41
N GLN A 566 7.71 1.82 4.16
CA GLN A 566 8.52 2.58 5.12
C GLN A 566 7.69 3.03 6.33
N THR A 567 8.35 3.25 7.45
CA THR A 567 7.70 3.80 8.66
C THR A 567 7.77 5.33 8.62
N PRO A 568 6.65 6.06 8.76
CA PRO A 568 6.68 7.52 8.86
C PRO A 568 7.55 8.00 10.03
N VAL A 569 8.48 8.92 9.75
CA VAL A 569 9.36 9.50 10.77
C VAL A 569 8.71 10.75 11.36
N ALA A 570 8.46 10.74 12.67
CA ALA A 570 7.72 11.80 13.37
C ALA A 570 8.26 13.23 13.13
N SER A 571 9.58 13.41 13.08
CA SER A 571 10.22 14.72 12.86
C SER A 571 10.03 15.27 11.44
N THR A 572 9.58 14.45 10.49
CA THR A 572 9.35 14.86 9.09
C THR A 572 7.91 15.28 8.82
N VAL A 573 7.00 15.08 9.78
CA VAL A 573 5.58 15.40 9.61
C VAL A 573 5.41 16.92 9.63
N GLN A 574 4.72 17.46 8.63
CA GLN A 574 4.48 18.89 8.47
C GLN A 574 3.04 19.14 8.02
N ILE A 575 2.35 20.06 8.68
CA ILE A 575 1.06 20.58 8.20
C ILE A 575 1.37 21.68 7.20
N LEU A 576 1.03 21.45 5.92
CA LEU A 576 1.26 22.40 4.83
C LEU A 576 0.09 23.38 4.70
N THR A 577 -1.13 22.90 4.92
CA THR A 577 -2.35 23.71 4.88
C THR A 577 -3.21 23.35 6.08
N PRO A 578 -3.37 24.27 7.06
CA PRO A 578 -4.24 24.04 8.20
C PRO A 578 -5.72 24.07 7.80
N PRO A 579 -6.60 23.44 8.59
CA PRO A 579 -8.05 23.49 8.38
C PRO A 579 -8.61 24.90 8.56
N THR A 580 -9.75 25.18 7.93
CA THR A 580 -10.42 26.49 8.03
C THR A 580 -11.63 26.47 8.97
N LYS A 581 -12.12 25.26 9.33
CA LYS A 581 -13.32 25.06 10.16
C LYS A 581 -13.02 24.28 11.45
N GLY A 582 -11.74 24.22 11.80
CA GLY A 582 -11.22 23.65 13.03
C GLY A 582 -9.76 24.08 13.23
N THR A 583 -9.08 23.46 14.19
CA THR A 583 -7.65 23.61 14.44
C THR A 583 -6.94 22.28 14.21
N ALA A 584 -5.72 22.32 13.69
CA ALA A 584 -4.85 21.14 13.56
C ALA A 584 -3.52 21.43 14.23
N ILE A 585 -3.13 20.57 15.18
CA ILE A 585 -1.89 20.69 15.96
C ILE A 585 -1.03 19.46 15.70
N LEU A 586 0.23 19.67 15.32
CA LEU A 586 1.21 18.59 15.20
C LEU A 586 1.76 18.23 16.58
N ASN A 587 1.64 16.95 16.97
CA ASN A 587 2.15 16.43 18.24
C ASN A 587 3.61 15.98 18.09
N PRO A 588 4.42 15.97 19.17
CA PRO A 588 5.82 15.53 19.14
C PRO A 588 6.05 14.10 18.63
N ASN A 589 5.04 13.23 18.76
CA ASN A 589 5.08 11.85 18.28
C ASN A 589 4.74 11.71 16.77
N GLY A 590 4.55 12.81 16.03
CA GLY A 590 4.24 12.79 14.59
C GLY A 590 2.76 12.65 14.25
N THR A 591 1.86 12.57 15.24
CA THR A 591 0.41 12.56 14.98
C THR A 591 -0.14 13.98 14.88
N ILE A 592 -1.27 14.16 14.20
CA ILE A 592 -1.95 15.46 14.03
C ILE A 592 -3.27 15.43 14.82
N THR A 593 -3.43 16.32 15.78
CA THR A 593 -4.69 16.53 16.52
C THR A 593 -5.56 17.54 15.78
N TYR A 594 -6.64 17.08 15.16
CA TYR A 594 -7.69 17.93 14.59
C TYR A 594 -8.80 18.19 15.60
N THR A 595 -9.20 19.43 15.81
CA THR A 595 -10.36 19.81 16.64
C THR A 595 -11.30 20.70 15.84
N PRO A 596 -12.53 20.26 15.50
CA PRO A 596 -13.48 21.10 14.78
C PRO A 596 -13.93 22.29 15.62
N ASN A 597 -14.30 23.40 14.96
CA ASN A 597 -14.85 24.56 15.66
C ASN A 597 -16.18 24.18 16.34
N PRO A 598 -16.45 24.66 17.57
CA PRO A 598 -17.70 24.37 18.26
C PRO A 598 -18.92 24.69 17.40
N GLY A 599 -19.81 23.71 17.21
CA GLY A 599 -21.06 23.85 16.46
C GLY A 599 -20.93 23.79 14.93
N TYR A 600 -19.73 23.66 14.36
CA TYR A 600 -19.56 23.50 12.92
C TYR A 600 -19.91 22.08 12.46
N LEU A 601 -20.65 21.98 11.36
CA LEU A 601 -20.96 20.74 10.65
C LEU A 601 -20.66 20.96 9.16
N GLY A 602 -20.10 19.96 8.47
CA GLY A 602 -19.76 20.05 7.05
C GLY A 602 -18.28 19.78 6.75
N ALA A 603 -17.87 20.06 5.52
CA ALA A 603 -16.53 19.72 5.05
C ALA A 603 -15.44 20.63 5.65
N ASP A 604 -14.25 20.08 5.84
CA ASP A 604 -13.02 20.79 6.18
C ASP A 604 -11.84 20.07 5.51
N VAL A 605 -10.66 20.69 5.42
CA VAL A 605 -9.52 20.09 4.70
C VAL A 605 -8.23 20.34 5.45
N ILE A 606 -7.40 19.30 5.59
CA ILE A 606 -6.02 19.42 6.07
C ILE A 606 -5.09 18.90 4.98
N VAL A 607 -4.03 19.64 4.66
CA VAL A 607 -2.94 19.14 3.82
C VAL A 607 -1.71 18.94 4.68
N TYR A 608 -1.18 17.72 4.73
CA TYR A 608 0.03 17.40 5.48
C TYR A 608 0.98 16.52 4.67
N LYS A 609 2.26 16.59 4.99
CA LYS A 609 3.35 15.83 4.36
C LYS A 609 4.17 15.10 5.41
N PHE A 610 4.69 13.94 5.07
CA PHE A 610 5.61 13.16 5.90
C PHE A 610 6.52 12.30 5.03
N CYS A 611 7.63 11.82 5.61
CA CYS A 611 8.62 10.98 4.94
C CYS A 611 8.97 9.74 5.77
N GLY A 612 9.50 8.72 5.11
CA GLY A 612 9.84 7.42 5.67
C GLY A 612 11.19 7.37 6.36
N ASP A 613 11.51 6.21 6.91
CA ASP A 613 12.69 5.92 7.72
C ASP A 613 13.91 5.43 6.92
N ASN A 614 13.78 5.25 5.60
CA ASN A 614 14.92 4.86 4.78
C ASN A 614 15.88 6.04 4.57
N ALA A 615 17.12 5.89 5.01
CA ALA A 615 18.14 6.93 4.93
C ALA A 615 18.67 7.19 3.50
N GLU A 616 18.60 6.20 2.60
CA GLU A 616 19.15 6.30 1.25
C GLU A 616 18.07 6.56 0.19
N PHE A 617 16.92 5.90 0.32
CA PHE A 617 15.78 5.98 -0.59
C PHE A 617 14.51 6.37 0.15
N THR A 618 14.48 7.58 0.70
CA THR A 618 13.36 8.08 1.50
C THR A 618 12.12 8.28 0.63
N ASP A 619 11.04 7.57 0.96
CA ASP A 619 9.73 7.85 0.36
C ASP A 619 9.05 9.00 1.11
N CYS A 620 8.42 9.92 0.38
CA CYS A 620 7.63 10.99 0.98
C CYS A 620 6.23 11.00 0.37
N GLU A 621 5.24 11.32 1.19
CA GLU A 621 3.85 11.41 0.79
C GLU A 621 3.20 12.68 1.33
N GLN A 622 2.37 13.31 0.50
CA GLN A 622 1.53 14.45 0.84
C GLN A 622 0.07 14.04 0.72
N ILE A 623 -0.65 14.16 1.83
CA ILE A 623 -2.07 13.83 1.92
C ILE A 623 -2.89 15.12 1.90
N THR A 624 -3.85 15.18 0.98
CA THR A 624 -5.01 16.08 1.09
C THR A 624 -6.12 15.30 1.80
N LEU A 625 -6.33 15.60 3.07
CA LEU A 625 -7.33 14.95 3.91
C LEU A 625 -8.62 15.77 3.92
N ASN A 626 -9.63 15.27 3.22
CA ASN A 626 -10.99 15.82 3.22
C ASN A 626 -11.72 15.33 4.47
N LEU A 627 -11.94 16.23 5.43
CA LEU A 627 -12.69 15.97 6.64
C LEU A 627 -14.17 16.29 6.42
N THR A 628 -15.06 15.49 7.01
CA THR A 628 -16.49 15.85 7.12
C THR A 628 -16.90 15.84 8.59
N VAL A 629 -17.25 17.02 9.11
CA VAL A 629 -17.72 17.18 10.49
C VAL A 629 -19.20 16.80 10.56
N VAL A 630 -19.50 15.69 11.24
CA VAL A 630 -20.85 15.09 11.32
C VAL A 630 -21.47 15.22 12.71
N PRO A 631 -22.79 15.44 12.81
CA PRO A 631 -23.46 15.49 14.10
C PRO A 631 -23.58 14.09 14.70
N PHE A 632 -23.16 13.91 15.96
CA PHE A 632 -23.37 12.69 16.73
C PHE A 632 -24.27 13.00 17.94
N VAL A 633 -25.56 12.71 17.79
CA VAL A 633 -26.58 12.95 18.83
C VAL A 633 -27.14 11.61 19.30
N VAL A 634 -27.19 11.45 20.62
CA VAL A 634 -27.91 10.37 21.30
C VAL A 634 -29.12 10.95 22.02
N LYS A 635 -30.22 10.20 22.06
CA LYS A 635 -31.47 10.62 22.67
C LYS A 635 -32.01 9.56 23.62
N ASP A 636 -32.61 10.02 24.70
CA ASP A 636 -33.32 9.18 25.65
C ASP A 636 -34.57 8.59 25.00
N VAL A 637 -34.89 7.33 25.32
CA VAL A 637 -36.03 6.61 24.74
C VAL A 637 -36.77 5.79 25.79
N THR A 638 -38.04 5.50 25.50
CA THR A 638 -38.87 4.59 26.30
C THR A 638 -39.19 3.36 25.47
N ILE A 639 -39.06 2.18 26.06
CA ILE A 639 -39.48 0.90 25.47
C ILE A 639 -40.44 0.17 26.41
N THR A 640 -41.36 -0.58 25.82
CA THR A 640 -42.41 -1.32 26.52
C THR A 640 -42.22 -2.83 26.33
N ALA A 641 -42.58 -3.63 27.33
CA ALA A 641 -42.58 -5.09 27.22
C ALA A 641 -43.76 -5.70 27.98
N CYS A 642 -44.31 -6.79 27.46
CA CYS A 642 -45.43 -7.51 28.06
C CYS A 642 -45.01 -8.23 29.34
N TRP A 643 -45.79 -8.09 30.40
CA TRP A 643 -45.61 -8.77 31.67
C TRP A 643 -46.75 -9.76 31.89
N TYR A 644 -46.47 -11.03 31.67
CA TYR A 644 -47.43 -12.12 31.84
C TYR A 644 -47.53 -12.53 33.32
N ASP A 645 -48.75 -12.76 33.80
CA ASP A 645 -49.11 -13.00 35.22
C ASP A 645 -48.36 -14.15 35.94
N VAL A 646 -47.70 -15.03 35.20
CA VAL A 646 -46.90 -16.15 35.75
C VAL A 646 -45.39 -15.87 35.79
N ALA A 647 -44.95 -14.73 35.26
CA ALA A 647 -43.54 -14.36 35.19
C ALA A 647 -43.17 -13.36 36.29
N PRO A 648 -41.99 -13.50 36.95
CA PRO A 648 -41.53 -12.54 37.96
C PRO A 648 -41.12 -11.17 37.38
N TYR A 649 -40.90 -11.07 36.06
CA TYR A 649 -40.42 -9.89 35.36
C TYR A 649 -41.04 -9.76 33.96
N ALA A 650 -40.97 -8.55 33.37
CA ALA A 650 -41.08 -8.36 31.93
C ALA A 650 -39.69 -8.47 31.29
N TYR A 651 -39.62 -9.06 30.09
CA TYR A 651 -38.38 -9.19 29.34
C TYR A 651 -38.29 -8.11 28.26
N PHE A 652 -37.33 -7.20 28.40
CA PHE A 652 -37.11 -6.09 27.48
C PHE A 652 -35.98 -6.41 26.50
N ASP A 653 -36.23 -6.12 25.23
CA ASP A 653 -35.20 -6.10 24.20
C ASP A 653 -34.64 -4.68 24.09
N LEU A 654 -33.53 -4.42 24.78
CA LEU A 654 -32.85 -3.13 24.82
C LEU A 654 -32.27 -2.76 23.44
N THR A 655 -32.05 -3.74 22.55
CA THR A 655 -31.46 -3.48 21.22
C THR A 655 -32.41 -2.72 20.29
N LYS A 656 -33.73 -2.84 20.52
CA LYS A 656 -34.79 -2.10 19.83
C LYS A 656 -34.88 -0.63 20.21
N ALA A 657 -34.19 -0.20 21.27
CA ALA A 657 -34.14 1.19 21.69
C ALA A 657 -33.42 2.06 20.62
N LYS A 658 -34.20 2.91 19.93
CA LYS A 658 -33.70 3.82 18.87
C LYS A 658 -33.04 5.09 19.46
N VAL A 659 -31.96 4.88 20.21
CA VAL A 659 -31.21 5.93 20.94
C VAL A 659 -30.33 6.82 20.06
N THR A 660 -30.12 6.48 18.79
CA THR A 660 -29.44 7.30 17.80
C THR A 660 -29.95 6.96 16.40
N ASP A 661 -29.88 7.91 15.47
CA ASP A 661 -30.19 7.71 14.06
C ASP A 661 -28.94 7.28 13.24
N TYR A 662 -27.74 7.25 13.86
CA TYR A 662 -26.51 6.74 13.24
C TYR A 662 -26.42 5.21 13.35
N THR A 663 -26.28 4.52 12.22
CA THR A 663 -26.40 3.04 12.14
C THR A 663 -25.10 2.29 12.45
N ALA A 664 -23.93 2.92 12.24
CA ALA A 664 -22.61 2.31 12.47
C ALA A 664 -22.10 2.58 13.91
N VAL A 665 -22.80 2.02 14.90
CA VAL A 665 -22.48 2.20 16.33
C VAL A 665 -22.38 0.88 17.09
N THR A 666 -21.47 0.84 18.06
CA THR A 666 -21.40 -0.15 19.11
C THR A 666 -22.19 0.35 20.32
N LYS A 667 -23.09 -0.47 20.87
CA LYS A 667 -23.89 -0.15 22.06
C LYS A 667 -23.51 -1.08 23.21
N LYS A 668 -23.24 -0.50 24.39
CA LYS A 668 -23.04 -1.23 25.65
C LYS A 668 -24.06 -0.77 26.69
N TYR A 669 -24.69 -1.70 27.41
CA TYR A 669 -25.82 -1.40 28.30
C TYR A 669 -25.45 -1.63 29.76
N TYR A 670 -25.94 -0.78 30.65
CA TYR A 670 -25.62 -0.79 32.08
C TYR A 670 -26.86 -0.46 32.92
N ARG A 671 -26.98 -1.07 34.10
CA ARG A 671 -28.10 -0.81 35.03
C ARG A 671 -28.01 0.57 35.69
N THR A 672 -26.80 1.08 35.90
CA THR A 672 -26.58 2.38 36.54
C THR A 672 -25.62 3.24 35.73
N LEU A 673 -25.71 4.57 35.91
CA LEU A 673 -24.78 5.50 35.29
C LEU A 673 -23.36 5.35 35.88
N THR A 674 -23.24 4.97 37.16
CA THR A 674 -21.97 4.71 37.83
C THR A 674 -21.23 3.53 37.20
N ASP A 675 -21.91 2.40 36.98
CA ASP A 675 -21.36 1.22 36.32
C ASP A 675 -20.90 1.54 34.90
N LEU A 676 -21.69 2.31 34.15
CA LEU A 676 -21.35 2.78 32.80
C LEU A 676 -20.07 3.62 32.80
N ASN A 677 -19.97 4.59 33.71
CA ASN A 677 -18.82 5.50 33.80
C ASN A 677 -17.54 4.74 34.24
N ALA A 678 -17.67 3.73 35.09
CA ALA A 678 -16.56 2.88 35.51
C ALA A 678 -16.24 1.72 34.54
N GLY A 679 -17.13 1.45 33.57
CA GLY A 679 -16.97 0.36 32.60
C GLY A 679 -17.11 -1.04 33.18
N ILE A 680 -17.87 -1.21 34.27
CA ILE A 680 -18.05 -2.48 35.00
C ILE A 680 -19.50 -2.95 34.91
N ASN A 681 -19.78 -4.22 35.22
CA ASN A 681 -21.15 -4.77 35.29
C ASN A 681 -22.00 -4.56 34.02
N GLU A 682 -21.40 -4.74 32.84
CA GLU A 682 -22.09 -4.65 31.55
C GLU A 682 -23.22 -5.69 31.42
N ILE A 683 -24.38 -5.28 30.90
CA ILE A 683 -25.49 -6.19 30.60
C ILE A 683 -25.14 -6.98 29.34
N THR A 684 -24.86 -8.28 29.49
CA THR A 684 -24.39 -9.16 28.42
C THR A 684 -25.51 -9.79 27.58
N THR A 685 -26.76 -9.75 28.04
CA THR A 685 -27.95 -10.28 27.33
C THR A 685 -28.98 -9.16 27.10
N PRO A 686 -28.67 -8.15 26.27
CA PRO A 686 -29.51 -6.96 26.10
C PRO A 686 -30.79 -7.20 25.30
N ASP A 687 -30.87 -8.29 24.54
CA ASP A 687 -32.04 -8.71 23.76
C ASP A 687 -33.14 -9.38 24.61
N ASN A 688 -32.81 -9.79 25.85
CA ASN A 688 -33.71 -10.50 26.75
C ASN A 688 -33.50 -10.08 28.22
N PHE A 689 -33.60 -8.79 28.52
CA PHE A 689 -33.28 -8.23 29.82
C PHE A 689 -34.49 -8.28 30.80
N PRO A 690 -34.41 -9.02 31.93
CA PRO A 690 -35.49 -9.08 32.91
C PRO A 690 -35.54 -7.83 33.79
N ALA A 691 -36.70 -7.17 33.85
CA ALA A 691 -36.96 -6.05 34.75
C ALA A 691 -38.45 -5.92 35.16
N THR A 692 -38.70 -5.34 36.33
CA THR A 692 -40.05 -4.91 36.77
C THR A 692 -40.37 -3.46 36.34
N GLY A 693 -39.59 -2.92 35.41
CA GLY A 693 -39.55 -1.50 35.04
C GLY A 693 -38.26 -0.81 35.51
N GLY A 694 -38.16 0.49 35.27
CA GLY A 694 -37.02 1.30 35.72
C GLY A 694 -36.20 1.88 34.56
N VAL A 695 -34.90 2.06 34.79
CA VAL A 695 -34.00 2.76 33.86
C VAL A 695 -32.74 1.93 33.64
N VAL A 696 -32.31 1.88 32.38
CA VAL A 696 -31.00 1.37 31.94
C VAL A 696 -30.31 2.45 31.12
N TYR A 697 -28.98 2.47 31.14
CA TYR A 697 -28.16 3.41 30.40
C TYR A 697 -27.43 2.70 29.27
N VAL A 698 -27.31 3.36 28.12
CA VAL A 698 -26.54 2.85 26.98
C VAL A 698 -25.42 3.80 26.63
N LYS A 699 -24.20 3.25 26.54
CA LYS A 699 -23.04 3.92 25.96
C LYS A 699 -23.00 3.57 24.48
N VAL A 700 -23.16 4.59 23.63
CA VAL A 700 -23.09 4.47 22.17
C VAL A 700 -21.72 4.96 21.73
N THR A 701 -20.98 4.12 21.01
CA THR A 701 -19.66 4.44 20.47
C THR A 701 -19.65 4.23 18.96
N THR A 702 -19.26 5.23 18.18
CA THR A 702 -19.09 5.06 16.73
C THR A 702 -17.72 4.44 16.40
N ALA A 703 -17.53 3.92 15.19
CA ALA A 703 -16.21 3.48 14.71
C ALA A 703 -15.18 4.63 14.71
N GLU A 704 -15.67 5.86 14.56
CA GLU A 704 -14.91 7.10 14.65
C GLU A 704 -14.61 7.53 16.09
N GLY A 705 -15.04 6.79 17.12
CA GLY A 705 -14.70 7.08 18.52
C GLY A 705 -15.56 8.17 19.17
N CYS A 706 -16.64 8.62 18.53
CA CYS A 706 -17.62 9.47 19.20
C CYS A 706 -18.32 8.64 20.28
N THR A 707 -18.45 9.17 21.50
CA THR A 707 -19.18 8.50 22.58
C THR A 707 -20.34 9.35 23.07
N GLY A 708 -21.49 8.71 23.30
CA GLY A 708 -22.68 9.37 23.83
C GLY A 708 -23.38 8.44 24.80
N ILE A 709 -24.09 9.02 25.77
CA ILE A 709 -24.87 8.28 26.76
C ILE A 709 -26.34 8.64 26.57
N ALA A 710 -27.20 7.62 26.53
CA ALA A 710 -28.65 7.81 26.54
C ALA A 710 -29.31 6.95 27.63
N LYS A 711 -30.43 7.43 28.11
CA LYS A 711 -31.32 6.75 29.06
C LYS A 711 -32.38 5.95 28.31
N ILE A 712 -32.57 4.69 28.70
CA ILE A 712 -33.66 3.83 28.23
C ILE A 712 -34.60 3.58 29.41
N THR A 713 -35.82 4.10 29.31
CA THR A 713 -36.87 3.90 30.32
C THR A 713 -37.66 2.63 29.97
N LEU A 714 -37.82 1.74 30.95
CA LEU A 714 -38.48 0.45 30.82
C LEU A 714 -39.87 0.50 31.46
N VAL A 715 -40.91 0.25 30.66
CA VAL A 715 -42.31 0.25 31.12
C VAL A 715 -42.94 -1.12 30.89
N PRO A 716 -43.24 -1.89 31.95
CA PRO A 716 -43.91 -3.18 31.79
C PRO A 716 -45.41 -3.01 31.56
N LEU A 717 -45.99 -3.79 30.66
CA LEU A 717 -47.42 -3.81 30.32
C LEU A 717 -48.06 -5.10 30.85
N PRO A 718 -48.81 -5.06 31.97
CA PRO A 718 -49.34 -6.27 32.58
C PRO A 718 -50.50 -6.89 31.78
N ILE A 719 -50.47 -8.20 31.59
CA ILE A 719 -51.58 -8.98 31.00
C ILE A 719 -51.82 -10.27 31.79
N LYS A 720 -53.09 -10.55 32.12
CA LYS A 720 -53.51 -11.66 32.98
C LYS A 720 -54.49 -12.60 32.30
N LYS A 721 -54.54 -13.86 32.74
CA LYS A 721 -55.58 -14.81 32.29
C LYS A 721 -56.95 -14.34 32.78
N SER A 722 -57.99 -14.68 32.03
CA SER A 722 -59.37 -14.44 32.44
C SER A 722 -59.68 -15.29 33.67
N PRO A 723 -60.09 -14.68 34.80
CA PRO A 723 -60.48 -15.41 36.00
C PRO A 723 -61.86 -16.07 35.87
N VAL A 724 -62.68 -15.66 34.90
CA VAL A 724 -64.04 -16.20 34.70
C VAL A 724 -64.08 -17.40 33.77
N LEU A 725 -63.06 -17.58 32.90
CA LEU A 725 -63.02 -18.65 31.93
C LEU A 725 -62.52 -19.96 32.57
N VAL A 726 -63.46 -20.83 32.94
CA VAL A 726 -63.21 -22.12 33.61
C VAL A 726 -63.90 -23.28 32.88
N ASP A 727 -63.39 -24.50 33.10
CA ASP A 727 -63.94 -25.74 32.51
C ASP A 727 -65.43 -25.92 32.84
N GLN A 728 -66.21 -26.45 31.88
CA GLN A 728 -67.64 -26.70 32.00
C GLN A 728 -67.98 -28.19 31.79
N TYR A 729 -69.05 -28.68 32.40
CA TYR A 729 -69.55 -30.07 32.24
C TYR A 729 -70.98 -30.07 31.70
N ILE A 730 -71.23 -30.85 30.64
CA ILE A 730 -72.54 -30.96 29.97
C ILE A 730 -72.85 -32.40 29.57
N CYS A 731 -74.13 -32.74 29.36
CA CYS A 731 -74.50 -34.01 28.71
C CYS A 731 -73.91 -34.07 27.28
N MET A 732 -73.64 -35.27 26.76
CA MET A 732 -72.90 -35.47 25.51
C MET A 732 -73.42 -34.64 24.31
N ASP A 733 -74.74 -34.52 24.18
CA ASP A 733 -75.40 -33.79 23.07
C ASP A 733 -75.87 -32.38 23.47
N ALA A 734 -75.65 -31.97 24.72
CA ALA A 734 -75.99 -30.63 25.16
C ALA A 734 -74.99 -29.60 24.60
N ARG A 735 -75.37 -28.32 24.64
CA ARG A 735 -74.52 -27.19 24.27
C ARG A 735 -74.41 -26.22 25.44
N THR A 736 -73.28 -25.52 25.54
CA THR A 736 -73.04 -24.48 26.55
C THR A 736 -72.41 -23.24 25.92
N ASN A 737 -72.24 -22.21 26.74
CA ASN A 737 -71.59 -20.95 26.39
C ASN A 737 -70.30 -20.80 27.20
N LEU A 738 -69.24 -20.30 26.58
CA LEU A 738 -68.02 -19.88 27.27
C LEU A 738 -67.88 -18.37 27.17
N ASP A 739 -67.39 -17.74 28.24
CA ASP A 739 -67.17 -16.30 28.28
C ASP A 739 -65.86 -16.02 29.01
N ALA A 740 -64.97 -15.28 28.34
CA ALA A 740 -63.71 -14.82 28.92
C ALA A 740 -63.87 -13.52 29.73
N GLY A 741 -65.07 -12.94 29.78
CA GLY A 741 -65.38 -11.76 30.57
C GLY A 741 -64.76 -10.46 30.03
N PRO A 742 -65.17 -9.30 30.57
CA PRO A 742 -64.63 -8.00 30.19
C PRO A 742 -63.21 -7.78 30.75
N GLY A 743 -62.50 -6.78 30.22
CA GLY A 743 -61.17 -6.38 30.72
C GLY A 743 -60.03 -6.52 29.71
N TYR A 744 -60.31 -6.99 28.50
CA TYR A 744 -59.37 -7.11 27.38
C TYR A 744 -59.81 -6.24 26.21
N ASP A 745 -58.86 -5.76 25.43
CA ASP A 745 -59.10 -4.90 24.26
C ASP A 745 -59.47 -5.74 23.03
N SER A 746 -59.12 -7.04 23.00
CA SER A 746 -59.50 -7.96 21.93
C SER A 746 -59.58 -9.43 22.41
N TYR A 747 -60.36 -10.21 21.67
CA TYR A 747 -60.53 -11.66 21.88
C TYR A 747 -60.39 -12.35 20.51
N GLN A 748 -59.76 -13.51 20.48
CA GLN A 748 -59.75 -14.36 19.29
C GLN A 748 -59.83 -15.82 19.71
N TRP A 749 -61.00 -16.42 19.51
CA TRP A 749 -61.25 -17.81 19.83
C TRP A 749 -60.72 -18.74 18.73
N SER A 750 -60.36 -19.95 19.11
CA SER A 750 -60.09 -21.10 18.20
C SER A 750 -61.21 -21.36 17.18
N THR A 751 -62.43 -20.93 17.47
CA THR A 751 -63.59 -20.99 16.56
C THR A 751 -63.62 -19.87 15.52
N GLY A 752 -62.70 -18.91 15.60
CA GLY A 752 -62.67 -17.69 14.78
C GLY A 752 -63.49 -16.52 15.34
N ALA A 753 -64.24 -16.71 16.43
CA ALA A 753 -65.03 -15.64 17.05
C ALA A 753 -64.12 -14.59 17.71
N THR A 754 -64.56 -13.33 17.68
CA THR A 754 -63.80 -12.18 18.25
C THR A 754 -64.52 -11.46 19.40
N SER A 755 -65.69 -11.96 19.81
CA SER A 755 -66.41 -11.50 21.00
C SER A 755 -65.82 -12.06 22.29
N SER A 756 -66.19 -11.47 23.43
CA SER A 756 -65.74 -11.93 24.76
C SER A 756 -66.13 -13.37 25.08
N GLY A 757 -67.18 -13.89 24.44
CA GLY A 757 -67.61 -15.27 24.59
C GLY A 757 -68.05 -15.92 23.28
N ILE A 758 -68.17 -17.24 23.33
CA ILE A 758 -68.69 -18.11 22.28
C ILE A 758 -69.95 -18.83 22.77
N ARG A 759 -70.84 -19.20 21.85
CA ARG A 759 -72.17 -19.75 22.15
C ARG A 759 -72.38 -21.09 21.44
N ASP A 760 -73.30 -21.89 21.98
CA ASP A 760 -73.77 -23.14 21.38
C ASP A 760 -72.67 -24.18 21.07
N ILE A 761 -71.69 -24.29 21.97
CA ILE A 761 -70.56 -25.18 21.80
C ILE A 761 -70.76 -26.53 22.52
N GLY A 762 -70.27 -27.60 21.91
CA GLY A 762 -70.33 -28.96 22.46
C GLY A 762 -69.07 -29.32 23.24
N VAL A 763 -69.00 -30.59 23.68
CA VAL A 763 -67.81 -31.17 24.32
C VAL A 763 -66.58 -30.99 23.42
N GLY A 764 -65.50 -30.44 23.97
CA GLY A 764 -64.31 -30.08 23.22
C GLY A 764 -63.34 -29.20 24.00
N GLU A 765 -62.18 -28.93 23.41
CA GLU A 765 -61.18 -28.00 23.94
C GLU A 765 -61.20 -26.70 23.10
N TYR A 766 -61.23 -25.56 23.78
CA TYR A 766 -61.31 -24.25 23.16
C TYR A 766 -60.19 -23.37 23.68
N THR A 767 -59.57 -22.57 22.80
CA THR A 767 -58.60 -21.54 23.17
C THR A 767 -59.13 -20.16 22.84
N VAL A 768 -58.72 -19.15 23.62
CA VAL A 768 -58.92 -17.71 23.34
C VAL A 768 -57.59 -16.97 23.48
N ILE A 769 -57.28 -16.12 22.51
CA ILE A 769 -56.19 -15.14 22.60
C ILE A 769 -56.79 -13.84 23.13
N LEU A 770 -56.31 -13.41 24.29
CA LEU A 770 -56.72 -12.19 24.98
C LEU A 770 -55.71 -11.09 24.68
N GLY A 771 -56.14 -9.96 24.14
CA GLY A 771 -55.28 -8.81 23.88
C GLY A 771 -55.48 -7.68 24.89
N LYS A 772 -54.39 -7.09 25.40
CA LYS A 772 -54.44 -5.90 26.28
C LYS A 772 -53.20 -5.01 26.07
N ASP A 773 -53.39 -3.73 25.80
CA ASP A 773 -52.32 -2.74 25.61
C ASP A 773 -51.25 -3.19 24.59
N GLY A 774 -51.67 -3.93 23.54
CA GLY A 774 -50.78 -4.49 22.51
C GLY A 774 -50.08 -5.82 22.87
N CYS A 775 -50.30 -6.33 24.08
CA CYS A 775 -49.85 -7.65 24.52
C CYS A 775 -50.91 -8.73 24.27
N PHE A 776 -50.50 -9.97 24.00
CA PHE A 776 -51.41 -11.08 23.69
C PHE A 776 -51.13 -12.29 24.57
N LEU A 777 -52.17 -12.88 25.16
CA LEU A 777 -52.08 -14.03 26.06
C LEU A 777 -53.10 -15.10 25.66
N THR A 778 -52.63 -16.32 25.41
CA THR A 778 -53.50 -17.46 25.10
C THR A 778 -53.96 -18.19 26.36
N GLN A 779 -55.26 -18.46 26.47
CA GLN A 779 -55.87 -19.28 27.52
C GLN A 779 -56.69 -20.42 26.94
N THR A 780 -56.58 -21.61 27.54
CA THR A 780 -57.30 -22.83 27.15
C THR A 780 -58.37 -23.18 28.17
N VAL A 781 -59.52 -23.68 27.71
CA VAL A 781 -60.66 -24.12 28.52
C VAL A 781 -61.33 -25.34 27.89
N LYS A 782 -61.88 -26.24 28.72
CA LYS A 782 -62.49 -27.50 28.26
C LYS A 782 -63.97 -27.59 28.60
N VAL A 783 -64.77 -28.01 27.63
CA VAL A 783 -66.15 -28.48 27.83
C VAL A 783 -66.13 -30.00 27.85
N LYS A 784 -66.50 -30.61 28.97
CA LYS A 784 -66.38 -32.06 29.22
C LYS A 784 -67.75 -32.73 29.28
N LYS A 785 -67.82 -34.02 28.92
CA LYS A 785 -69.01 -34.85 29.12
C LYS A 785 -69.22 -35.07 30.63
N ALA A 786 -70.44 -34.91 31.12
CA ALA A 786 -70.85 -35.34 32.46
C ALA A 786 -70.90 -36.88 32.55
N ASP A 787 -70.56 -37.44 33.72
CA ASP A 787 -70.64 -38.88 33.97
C ASP A 787 -72.11 -39.33 34.12
N ASP A 788 -72.44 -40.53 33.62
CA ASP A 788 -73.80 -41.08 33.69
C ASP A 788 -74.07 -41.74 35.08
N PRO A 789 -75.28 -41.62 35.66
CA PRO A 789 -75.64 -42.36 36.89
C PRO A 789 -75.80 -43.86 36.61
N VAL A 790 -75.66 -44.70 37.64
CA VAL A 790 -75.77 -46.16 37.56
C VAL A 790 -76.64 -46.69 38.70
N ILE A 791 -77.59 -47.58 38.40
CA ILE A 791 -78.34 -48.34 39.41
C ILE A 791 -77.46 -49.50 39.90
N GLN A 792 -76.95 -49.37 41.13
CA GLN A 792 -76.04 -50.34 41.74
C GLN A 792 -76.76 -51.62 42.18
N THR A 793 -77.93 -51.51 42.82
CA THR A 793 -78.71 -52.66 43.28
C THR A 793 -80.18 -52.28 43.43
N ILE A 794 -81.06 -53.27 43.31
CA ILE A 794 -82.48 -53.12 43.62
C ILE A 794 -82.85 -54.18 44.67
N GLU A 795 -83.26 -53.71 45.84
CA GLU A 795 -83.65 -54.56 46.97
C GLU A 795 -85.17 -54.64 47.06
N ILE A 796 -85.69 -55.86 47.19
CA ILE A 796 -87.13 -56.11 47.09
C ILE A 796 -87.60 -56.87 48.31
N ASN A 797 -88.63 -56.32 48.95
CA ASN A 797 -89.26 -56.88 50.13
C ASN A 797 -90.77 -56.85 49.92
N ASN A 798 -91.37 -58.03 49.76
CA ASN A 798 -92.77 -58.21 49.37
C ASN A 798 -93.09 -57.41 48.09
N ASN A 799 -93.91 -56.36 48.20
CA ASN A 799 -94.37 -55.52 47.09
C ASN A 799 -93.65 -54.16 47.04
N ASN A 800 -92.53 -54.01 47.78
CA ASN A 800 -91.76 -52.77 47.83
C ASN A 800 -90.37 -52.98 47.23
N ALA A 801 -89.88 -52.01 46.47
CA ALA A 801 -88.54 -52.02 45.88
C ALA A 801 -87.77 -50.75 46.28
N THR A 802 -86.51 -50.92 46.67
CA THR A 802 -85.56 -49.84 46.98
C THR A 802 -84.46 -49.82 45.93
N VAL A 803 -84.32 -48.71 45.19
CA VAL A 803 -83.33 -48.53 44.13
C VAL A 803 -82.11 -47.81 44.70
N ILE A 804 -80.91 -48.38 44.57
CA ILE A 804 -79.68 -47.74 45.05
C ILE A 804 -78.86 -47.30 43.84
N ALA A 805 -78.55 -46.00 43.75
CA ALA A 805 -77.82 -45.41 42.63
C ALA A 805 -76.51 -44.72 43.03
N ALA A 806 -75.55 -44.68 42.11
CA ALA A 806 -74.27 -43.97 42.25
C ALA A 806 -73.74 -43.49 40.90
N GLY A 807 -72.71 -42.63 40.89
CA GLY A 807 -72.22 -41.98 39.67
C GLY A 807 -73.13 -40.85 39.19
N GLY A 808 -72.66 -40.00 38.27
CA GLY A 808 -73.36 -38.76 37.91
C GLY A 808 -73.37 -37.72 39.04
N LYS A 809 -74.18 -36.67 38.90
CA LYS A 809 -74.27 -35.57 39.87
C LYS A 809 -75.53 -35.65 40.75
N PRO A 810 -75.40 -35.87 42.06
CA PRO A 810 -76.53 -35.79 42.99
C PRO A 810 -77.16 -34.38 43.02
N PRO A 811 -78.46 -34.22 43.37
CA PRO A 811 -79.41 -35.27 43.79
C PRO A 811 -80.00 -36.08 42.62
N TYR A 812 -80.34 -37.35 42.87
CA TYR A 812 -80.99 -38.22 41.89
C TYR A 812 -82.52 -38.14 41.96
N LYS A 813 -83.18 -38.46 40.86
CA LYS A 813 -84.63 -38.70 40.78
C LYS A 813 -84.89 -40.13 40.32
N TYR A 814 -85.91 -40.77 40.88
CA TYR A 814 -86.28 -42.16 40.61
C TYR A 814 -87.68 -42.24 39.97
N ALA A 815 -87.90 -43.18 39.07
CA ALA A 815 -89.22 -43.50 38.53
C ALA A 815 -89.38 -45.01 38.32
N VAL A 816 -90.62 -45.50 38.21
CA VAL A 816 -90.94 -46.90 37.91
C VAL A 816 -92.02 -46.97 36.82
N ASP A 817 -91.88 -47.92 35.90
CA ASP A 817 -92.80 -48.24 34.78
C ASP A 817 -93.15 -47.07 33.86
N GLY A 818 -92.25 -46.10 33.77
CA GLY A 818 -92.33 -44.97 32.86
C GLY A 818 -91.56 -43.79 33.39
N THR A 819 -91.24 -42.85 32.50
CA THR A 819 -90.49 -41.62 32.83
C THR A 819 -91.42 -40.41 33.02
N GLY A 820 -92.73 -40.64 33.13
CA GLY A 820 -93.74 -39.58 33.28
C GLY A 820 -93.88 -39.03 34.71
N THR A 821 -93.55 -39.84 35.72
CA THR A 821 -93.68 -39.48 37.14
C THR A 821 -92.38 -39.78 37.87
N TRP A 822 -91.72 -38.74 38.42
CA TRP A 822 -90.46 -38.86 39.14
C TRP A 822 -90.64 -38.54 40.62
N GLN A 823 -89.94 -39.27 41.48
CA GLN A 823 -89.90 -39.05 42.92
C GLN A 823 -88.47 -38.87 43.43
N ASP A 824 -88.33 -38.17 44.56
CA ASP A 824 -87.06 -38.03 45.29
C ASP A 824 -86.72 -39.29 46.09
N SER A 825 -87.74 -39.98 46.61
CA SER A 825 -87.58 -41.23 47.32
C SER A 825 -87.10 -42.31 46.36
N ASN A 826 -86.15 -43.12 46.82
CA ASN A 826 -85.68 -44.30 46.09
C ASN A 826 -86.50 -45.56 46.40
N ILE A 827 -87.58 -45.43 47.18
CA ILE A 827 -88.45 -46.52 47.61
C ILE A 827 -89.78 -46.45 46.85
N PHE A 828 -90.16 -47.55 46.22
CA PHE A 828 -91.45 -47.76 45.55
C PHE A 828 -92.28 -48.78 46.32
N THR A 829 -93.57 -48.52 46.54
CA THR A 829 -94.45 -49.38 47.34
C THR A 829 -95.68 -49.83 46.56
N GLY A 830 -96.26 -50.97 46.95
CA GLY A 830 -97.51 -51.48 46.36
C GLY A 830 -97.37 -51.99 44.93
N LEU A 831 -96.18 -52.41 44.52
CA LEU A 831 -95.92 -52.95 43.19
C LEU A 831 -96.73 -54.23 42.95
N THR A 832 -97.27 -54.36 41.76
CA THR A 832 -97.95 -55.58 41.31
C THR A 832 -96.94 -56.69 41.03
N ARG A 833 -97.44 -57.91 40.82
CA ARG A 833 -96.58 -59.01 40.37
C ARG A 833 -96.38 -58.89 38.86
N GLY A 834 -95.16 -59.15 38.38
CA GLY A 834 -94.82 -59.00 36.96
C GLY A 834 -93.53 -58.20 36.72
N GLN A 835 -93.32 -57.76 35.49
CA GLN A 835 -92.17 -56.95 35.11
C GLN A 835 -92.35 -55.49 35.55
N HIS A 836 -91.28 -54.92 36.10
CA HIS A 836 -91.21 -53.52 36.50
C HIS A 836 -89.88 -52.91 36.03
N THR A 837 -89.90 -51.71 35.44
CA THR A 837 -88.69 -50.99 35.00
C THR A 837 -88.42 -49.78 35.86
N PHE A 838 -87.26 -49.76 36.53
CA PHE A 838 -86.83 -48.66 37.38
C PHE A 838 -85.90 -47.73 36.61
N TYR A 839 -86.12 -46.42 36.75
CA TYR A 839 -85.34 -45.38 36.11
C TYR A 839 -84.65 -44.49 37.13
N VAL A 840 -83.43 -44.06 36.84
CA VAL A 840 -82.68 -43.07 37.62
C VAL A 840 -82.11 -42.00 36.70
N LYS A 841 -82.28 -40.74 37.09
CA LYS A 841 -81.58 -39.60 36.47
C LYS A 841 -80.91 -38.74 37.52
N ASP A 842 -79.85 -38.05 37.10
CA ASP A 842 -79.05 -37.17 37.95
C ASP A 842 -79.47 -35.69 37.78
N ALA A 843 -78.78 -34.78 38.48
CA ALA A 843 -79.05 -33.35 38.47
C ALA A 843 -78.69 -32.65 37.15
N TYR A 844 -77.81 -33.26 36.32
CA TYR A 844 -77.57 -32.77 34.96
C TYR A 844 -78.75 -33.11 34.02
N ASN A 845 -79.68 -33.95 34.48
CA ASN A 845 -80.88 -34.35 33.74
C ASN A 845 -80.54 -34.94 32.37
N CYS A 846 -79.40 -35.64 32.28
CA CYS A 846 -79.04 -36.45 31.13
C CYS A 846 -80.00 -37.65 30.98
N THR A 847 -79.94 -38.36 29.86
CA THR A 847 -80.80 -39.51 29.57
C THR A 847 -80.82 -40.49 30.75
N PRO A 848 -82.00 -40.79 31.34
CA PRO A 848 -82.06 -41.65 32.52
C PRO A 848 -81.53 -43.05 32.24
N VAL A 849 -80.90 -43.66 33.23
CA VAL A 849 -80.57 -45.09 33.21
C VAL A 849 -81.76 -45.91 33.68
N ALA A 850 -81.95 -47.09 33.08
CA ALA A 850 -83.09 -47.97 33.36
C ALA A 850 -82.64 -49.40 33.65
N VAL A 851 -83.32 -50.07 34.58
CA VAL A 851 -83.18 -51.50 34.88
C VAL A 851 -84.56 -52.13 35.01
N GLU A 852 -84.86 -53.11 34.14
CA GLU A 852 -86.06 -53.94 34.24
C GLU A 852 -85.80 -55.14 35.14
N ILE A 853 -86.77 -55.46 36.00
CA ILE A 853 -86.76 -56.61 36.89
C ILE A 853 -88.12 -57.31 36.89
N THR A 854 -88.16 -58.53 37.39
CA THR A 854 -89.43 -59.25 37.62
C THR A 854 -89.71 -59.37 39.11
N ILE A 855 -90.93 -59.03 39.54
CA ILE A 855 -91.47 -59.28 40.89
C ILE A 855 -92.21 -60.62 40.91
N PRO A 856 -91.58 -61.70 41.43
CA PRO A 856 -92.14 -63.04 41.41
C PRO A 856 -93.24 -63.23 42.46
N ASN A 857 -94.11 -64.21 42.21
CA ASN A 857 -95.05 -64.71 43.20
C ASN A 857 -94.35 -65.74 44.10
N LEU A 858 -93.89 -65.30 45.27
CA LEU A 858 -93.22 -66.19 46.22
C LEU A 858 -94.24 -66.75 47.22
N LEU A 859 -94.20 -68.07 47.42
CA LEU A 859 -95.03 -68.78 48.39
C LEU A 859 -94.44 -68.63 49.78
N ASN A 860 -95.26 -68.16 50.73
CA ASN A 860 -94.84 -67.96 52.12
C ASN A 860 -95.36 -69.07 53.06
N ALA A 861 -95.91 -70.17 52.53
CA ALA A 861 -96.28 -71.34 53.34
C ALA A 861 -96.18 -72.66 52.54
N ILE A 862 -95.74 -73.73 53.21
CA ILE A 862 -95.80 -75.12 52.73
C ILE A 862 -96.39 -76.05 53.80
N THR A 863 -97.07 -77.12 53.38
CA THR A 863 -97.64 -78.18 54.22
C THR A 863 -97.15 -79.57 53.79
N PRO A 864 -95.93 -80.00 54.16
CA PRO A 864 -95.30 -81.23 53.66
C PRO A 864 -95.93 -82.52 54.24
N ASN A 865 -97.10 -82.92 53.72
CA ASN A 865 -97.87 -84.10 54.12
C ASN A 865 -97.93 -85.19 53.03
N GLY A 866 -97.44 -84.91 51.82
CA GLY A 866 -97.35 -85.89 50.73
C GLY A 866 -98.64 -86.05 49.91
N ASP A 867 -99.56 -85.09 49.99
CA ASP A 867 -100.78 -85.06 49.15
C ASP A 867 -100.55 -84.36 47.78
N ASN A 868 -99.32 -83.94 47.51
CA ASN A 868 -98.87 -83.13 46.38
C ASN A 868 -99.45 -81.71 46.32
N VAL A 869 -100.05 -81.22 47.40
CA VAL A 869 -100.62 -79.87 47.52
C VAL A 869 -99.82 -79.06 48.53
N ASN A 870 -99.11 -78.02 48.05
CA ASN A 870 -98.23 -77.16 48.87
C ASN A 870 -97.13 -77.93 49.62
N ASP A 871 -96.73 -79.11 49.15
CA ASP A 871 -95.65 -79.91 49.74
C ASP A 871 -94.26 -79.29 49.52
N PHE A 872 -94.11 -78.46 48.47
CA PHE A 872 -92.83 -77.89 48.06
C PHE A 872 -92.96 -76.38 47.81
N ILE A 873 -91.88 -75.64 48.10
CA ILE A 873 -91.60 -74.39 47.40
C ILE A 873 -90.95 -74.76 46.08
N ASP A 874 -91.42 -74.17 44.99
CA ASP A 874 -90.84 -74.37 43.67
C ASP A 874 -90.50 -73.03 43.02
N TYR A 875 -89.21 -72.72 42.94
CA TYR A 875 -88.69 -71.56 42.23
C TYR A 875 -87.90 -71.92 40.97
N SER A 876 -88.14 -73.11 40.41
CA SER A 876 -87.50 -73.55 39.17
C SER A 876 -87.76 -72.61 37.99
N GLU A 877 -88.90 -71.92 37.95
CA GLU A 877 -89.21 -70.93 36.91
C GLU A 877 -88.26 -69.73 36.92
N LEU A 878 -87.54 -69.46 38.00
CA LEU A 878 -86.54 -68.38 38.07
C LEU A 878 -85.15 -68.82 37.57
N ALA A 879 -84.96 -70.10 37.21
CA ALA A 879 -83.65 -70.66 36.86
C ALA A 879 -82.98 -70.02 35.62
N TYR A 880 -83.73 -69.24 34.82
CA TYR A 880 -83.18 -68.45 33.70
C TYR A 880 -82.40 -67.21 34.17
N LYS A 881 -82.53 -66.79 35.43
CA LYS A 881 -81.80 -65.64 35.98
C LYS A 881 -80.32 -65.99 36.25
N GLU A 882 -79.40 -65.06 35.93
CA GLU A 882 -77.97 -65.25 36.19
C GLU A 882 -77.69 -65.31 37.69
N ASN A 883 -76.83 -66.24 38.13
CA ASN A 883 -76.42 -66.41 39.53
C ASN A 883 -77.58 -66.57 40.53
N LEU A 884 -78.70 -67.18 40.10
CA LEU A 884 -79.81 -67.45 41.01
C LEU A 884 -79.35 -68.29 42.20
N THR A 885 -79.53 -67.74 43.40
CA THR A 885 -79.37 -68.44 44.67
C THR A 885 -80.65 -68.31 45.46
N PHE A 886 -81.08 -69.41 46.07
CA PHE A 886 -82.23 -69.45 46.97
C PHE A 886 -81.78 -70.13 48.26
N SER A 887 -81.73 -69.40 49.36
CA SER A 887 -81.27 -69.93 50.64
C SER A 887 -82.32 -69.74 51.71
N ILE A 888 -82.56 -70.79 52.50
CA ILE A 888 -83.51 -70.78 53.61
C ILE A 888 -82.74 -70.96 54.91
N TYR A 889 -83.15 -70.19 55.91
CA TYR A 889 -82.50 -70.06 57.20
C TYR A 889 -83.50 -70.32 58.34
N ASP A 890 -83.02 -70.94 59.41
CA ASP A 890 -83.76 -71.05 60.67
C ASP A 890 -83.80 -69.72 61.45
N ARG A 891 -84.49 -69.71 62.59
CA ARG A 891 -84.60 -68.55 63.49
C ARG A 891 -83.28 -68.06 64.11
N TYR A 892 -82.21 -68.85 64.00
CA TYR A 892 -80.88 -68.52 64.48
C TYR A 892 -79.95 -68.08 63.33
N GLY A 893 -80.43 -68.08 62.08
CA GLY A 893 -79.67 -67.71 60.89
C GLY A 893 -78.87 -68.87 60.29
N ASN A 894 -79.05 -70.11 60.74
CA ASN A 894 -78.37 -71.27 60.13
C ASN A 894 -79.05 -71.65 58.81
N THR A 895 -78.26 -71.94 57.77
CA THR A 895 -78.81 -72.36 56.48
C THR A 895 -79.33 -73.79 56.57
N ILE A 896 -80.61 -73.98 56.30
CA ILE A 896 -81.25 -75.31 56.30
C ILE A 896 -81.48 -75.85 54.89
N PHE A 897 -81.50 -74.98 53.89
CA PHE A 897 -81.63 -75.37 52.50
C PHE A 897 -80.95 -74.36 51.59
N THR A 898 -80.34 -74.87 50.52
CA THR A 898 -79.85 -74.06 49.41
C THR A 898 -80.35 -74.65 48.10
N GLY A 899 -81.23 -73.91 47.44
CA GLY A 899 -81.71 -74.19 46.10
C GLY A 899 -80.61 -73.99 45.08
N ASN A 900 -80.38 -75.01 44.26
CA ASN A 900 -79.44 -75.02 43.15
C ASN A 900 -80.02 -75.86 42.00
N LYS A 901 -79.28 -75.96 40.89
CA LYS A 901 -79.72 -76.72 39.72
C LYS A 901 -79.98 -78.20 40.01
N PHE A 902 -79.30 -78.81 40.98
CA PHE A 902 -79.44 -80.24 41.28
C PHE A 902 -80.75 -80.58 42.01
N ASN A 903 -81.23 -79.69 42.88
CA ASN A 903 -82.54 -79.84 43.53
C ASN A 903 -83.65 -79.05 42.82
N ASN A 904 -83.38 -78.58 41.60
CA ASN A 904 -84.28 -77.78 40.77
C ASN A 904 -84.85 -76.55 41.50
N TYR A 905 -84.10 -75.97 42.44
CA TYR A 905 -84.55 -74.87 43.29
C TYR A 905 -85.85 -75.15 44.06
N LYS A 906 -86.14 -76.44 44.32
CA LYS A 906 -87.32 -76.87 45.07
C LYS A 906 -86.95 -77.31 46.47
N TRP A 907 -87.76 -76.92 47.44
CA TRP A 907 -87.59 -77.34 48.83
C TRP A 907 -88.86 -77.98 49.37
N ASP A 908 -88.71 -79.15 49.98
CA ASP A 908 -89.80 -80.01 50.46
C ASP A 908 -90.06 -79.89 51.98
N GLY A 909 -89.49 -78.86 52.62
CA GLY A 909 -89.59 -78.69 54.07
C GLY A 909 -88.77 -79.69 54.88
N LYS A 910 -87.80 -80.40 54.27
CA LYS A 910 -86.87 -81.28 54.99
C LYS A 910 -85.46 -80.69 55.09
N HIS A 911 -84.72 -81.20 56.07
CA HIS A 911 -83.28 -80.98 56.22
C HIS A 911 -82.60 -82.34 56.41
N PHE A 912 -81.72 -82.73 55.48
CA PHE A 912 -81.09 -84.06 55.43
C PHE A 912 -82.10 -85.21 55.60
N ASP A 913 -83.15 -85.20 54.77
CA ASP A 913 -84.25 -86.19 54.74
C ASP A 913 -85.12 -86.28 56.01
N LYS A 914 -84.89 -85.41 57.01
CA LYS A 914 -85.76 -85.29 58.19
C LYS A 914 -86.73 -84.12 58.02
N LYS A 915 -88.01 -84.33 58.32
CA LYS A 915 -88.99 -83.24 58.43
C LYS A 915 -88.50 -82.23 59.46
N ILE A 916 -88.42 -80.95 59.08
CA ILE A 916 -88.10 -79.89 60.03
C ILE A 916 -89.32 -79.60 60.91
N VAL A 917 -89.13 -78.91 62.04
CA VAL A 917 -90.25 -78.56 62.92
C VAL A 917 -91.20 -77.55 62.28
N THR A 918 -92.49 -77.61 62.63
CA THR A 918 -93.45 -76.58 62.25
C THR A 918 -92.99 -75.21 62.79
N GLY A 919 -92.87 -74.20 61.93
CA GLY A 919 -92.36 -72.89 62.31
C GLY A 919 -92.12 -71.96 61.13
N THR A 920 -91.74 -70.71 61.43
CA THR A 920 -91.36 -69.71 60.43
C THR A 920 -89.86 -69.73 60.18
N TYR A 921 -89.49 -69.70 58.91
CA TYR A 921 -88.13 -69.68 58.39
C TYR A 921 -87.94 -68.46 57.50
N TRP A 922 -86.71 -68.01 57.31
CA TRP A 922 -86.39 -66.85 56.48
C TRP A 922 -85.72 -67.30 55.20
N TYR A 923 -85.93 -66.57 54.11
CA TYR A 923 -85.21 -66.87 52.88
C TYR A 923 -84.73 -65.61 52.20
N HIS A 924 -83.60 -65.73 51.52
CA HIS A 924 -83.15 -64.76 50.54
C HIS A 924 -83.05 -65.43 49.17
N ILE A 925 -83.52 -64.73 48.13
CA ILE A 925 -83.30 -65.10 46.73
C ILE A 925 -82.48 -63.98 46.11
N THR A 926 -81.36 -64.30 45.47
CA THR A 926 -80.56 -63.29 44.76
C THR A 926 -80.24 -63.74 43.34
N TRP A 927 -80.13 -62.78 42.43
CA TRP A 927 -79.68 -63.00 41.06
C TRP A 927 -79.10 -61.71 40.47
N ASN A 928 -78.49 -61.80 39.29
CA ASN A 928 -78.11 -60.65 38.48
C ASN A 928 -79.07 -60.52 37.29
N GLU A 929 -79.56 -59.31 37.02
CA GLU A 929 -80.26 -59.06 35.75
C GLU A 929 -79.29 -59.10 34.58
N SER A 930 -79.81 -59.43 33.40
CA SER A 930 -79.03 -59.52 32.16
C SER A 930 -78.67 -58.17 31.54
N ASN A 931 -78.85 -57.06 32.26
CA ASN A 931 -78.46 -55.74 31.79
C ASN A 931 -76.92 -55.58 31.76
N LYS A 932 -76.40 -54.59 31.02
CA LYS A 932 -74.95 -54.37 30.86
C LYS A 932 -74.20 -54.26 32.20
N ALA A 933 -74.86 -53.72 33.22
CA ALA A 933 -74.28 -53.55 34.56
C ALA A 933 -74.36 -54.81 35.44
N LYS A 934 -75.02 -55.89 34.98
CA LYS A 934 -75.33 -57.10 35.77
C LYS A 934 -75.93 -56.74 37.13
N THR A 935 -76.89 -55.82 37.16
CA THR A 935 -77.43 -55.23 38.38
C THR A 935 -77.91 -56.35 39.33
N PRO A 936 -77.31 -56.47 40.53
CA PRO A 936 -77.74 -57.43 41.53
C PRO A 936 -79.15 -57.13 42.03
N ILE A 937 -79.95 -58.18 42.14
CA ILE A 937 -81.30 -58.17 42.71
C ILE A 937 -81.31 -59.05 43.94
N LYS A 938 -81.94 -58.55 45.00
CA LYS A 938 -82.06 -59.26 46.27
C LYS A 938 -83.49 -59.23 46.77
N TYR A 939 -84.07 -60.41 46.91
CA TYR A 939 -85.35 -60.66 47.56
C TYR A 939 -85.12 -61.20 48.96
N THR A 940 -85.89 -60.69 49.90
CA THR A 940 -85.89 -61.18 51.28
C THR A 940 -87.32 -61.43 51.73
N GLY A 941 -87.54 -62.55 52.44
CA GLY A 941 -88.86 -62.96 52.89
C GLY A 941 -88.82 -64.03 53.97
N TRP A 942 -89.99 -64.55 54.29
CA TRP A 942 -90.17 -65.64 55.24
C TRP A 942 -91.13 -66.70 54.70
N ILE A 943 -90.98 -67.93 55.15
CA ILE A 943 -91.88 -69.04 54.86
C ILE A 943 -92.29 -69.80 56.12
N LEU A 944 -93.58 -70.09 56.25
CA LEU A 944 -94.15 -70.96 57.26
C LEU A 944 -94.15 -72.43 56.79
N VAL A 945 -93.49 -73.32 57.52
CA VAL A 945 -93.61 -74.76 57.32
C VAL A 945 -94.58 -75.32 58.35
N LYS A 946 -95.63 -76.01 57.90
CA LYS A 946 -96.66 -76.60 58.78
C LYS A 946 -96.85 -78.09 58.48
N ASN A 947 -96.21 -78.94 59.27
CA ASN A 947 -96.43 -80.39 59.20
C ASN A 947 -97.81 -80.71 59.80
N ARG A 948 -98.66 -81.41 59.05
CA ARG A 948 -99.86 -82.08 59.58
C ARG A 948 -99.51 -83.56 59.78
N GLU A 949 -99.85 -84.11 60.94
CA GLU A 949 -99.66 -85.54 61.25
C GLU A 949 -100.56 -86.42 60.40
#